data_AF-F8GUU6-F1
#
_entry.id   AF-F8GUU6-F1
#
_cell.length_a   1.000
_cell.length_b   1.000
_cell.length_c   1.000
_cell.angle_alpha   90.00
_cell.angle_beta   90.00
_cell.angle_gamma   90.00
#
_symmetry.space_group_name_H-M   'P 1'
#
loop_
_entity.id
_entity.type
_entity.pdbx_description
1 polymer ?
#
loop_
_entity_poly.entity_id
_entity_poly.type
_entity_poly.pdbx_seq_one_letter_code
_entity_poly.pdbx_strand_id
1 'polypeptide(L)'
;MDAAKQLVHAREVGLKTGMVLQRRLKIAQEAYRGRVQQAVGDPSAGPPTPMAGMDPMSGYAYAIDGMQRAILFWDTLRQRGNNFVENAMQGLKPVLHFGYETVLDGRQFQRPVNYALLKITPPDGVTIDDSRRPYVIIDPRAGHGPGIGGFKDDSQVGVAMRAGHPVYFVIFFRDPEPGQTLLDVCEAEQQFIRKVRALHPHSAKPAIVGNCQGGWAAMMLGASDPDDAGPIVINGAPMSYWSGAWSEGEGDNPMRYSGGLLGGTWLASYTADLGNGKFDGAWLVQNFENLNPANSLWDKYYNLYKKADTEPPRFLEFERWWGGYYLMNREEIEWITRNLFVGNKLWDGDVKNAGGKAFDLREIRSPIVLFASMGDNITPPQQAFNWVVDIYGSTEEIKARGQVIVGMLHRSVGHLGIFVSGTVAKKEHAQIVSVLKSIELLPPGLYGMVIHERKGSAGVDYEVEFEEHSLEEIASRLNRFDRVDEKPFETVANLSDFTQRAYELFAQPYVQAVSNEMTARVLREFHPLRMQNWLFSDLNPWMAWLKPAADAVRSSRQALDPDHPLRQQEQAGAEMLSAGLDAYRAVRDAMTEYTFFNVYANLFPFLSGSEPPARAGTSAATAPQDLPEVKTALAAVGRGGYAEAIARLACLLSRKGEPLPLSRLELRKELVTDYADLLPELAPDAWRKIRGQQELIARYAPEQALQTLPVLLRHQADRQRLQALAEKLRTDERLLGATPTPEQAAMLEQIRTLLSAKPGRVGGTAVPLKRAS
;
A
#
# COMPACT_ATOMS: atom_id res chain seq x y z
N MET A 1 24.19 -13.72 34.06
CA MET A 1 24.49 -12.77 32.96
C MET A 1 25.86 -12.17 33.23
N ASP A 2 26.69 -12.04 32.19
CA ASP A 2 28.07 -11.53 32.28
C ASP A 2 28.08 -10.01 32.07
N ALA A 3 28.33 -9.25 33.14
CA ALA A 3 28.33 -7.78 33.12
C ALA A 3 29.35 -7.19 32.13
N ALA A 4 30.46 -7.90 31.86
CA ALA A 4 31.46 -7.45 30.88
C ALA A 4 30.90 -7.53 29.45
N LYS A 5 30.17 -8.60 29.11
CA LYS A 5 29.50 -8.73 27.80
C LYS A 5 28.42 -7.66 27.61
N GLN A 6 27.69 -7.32 28.67
CA GLN A 6 26.69 -6.25 28.63
C GLN A 6 27.31 -4.87 28.39
N LEU A 7 28.43 -4.57 29.06
CA LEU A 7 29.16 -3.32 28.85
C LEU A 7 29.71 -3.21 27.42
N VAL A 8 30.23 -4.32 26.87
CA VAL A 8 30.71 -4.38 25.48
C VAL A 8 29.56 -4.15 24.49
N HIS A 9 28.43 -4.84 24.66
CA HIS A 9 27.24 -4.65 23.83
C HIS A 9 26.74 -3.20 23.89
N ALA A 10 26.63 -2.62 25.08
CA ALA A 10 26.17 -1.24 25.24
C ALA A 10 27.11 -0.23 24.59
N ARG A 11 28.43 -0.46 24.68
CA ARG A 11 29.42 0.35 23.97
C ARG A 11 29.28 0.21 22.45
N GLU A 12 29.07 -0.99 21.93
CA GLU A 12 28.87 -1.21 20.49
C GLU A 12 27.60 -0.53 19.97
N VAL A 13 26.47 -0.68 20.68
CA VAL A 13 25.21 0.00 20.36
C VAL A 13 25.42 1.52 20.36
N GLY A 14 26.05 2.07 21.40
CA GLY A 14 26.32 3.51 21.48
C GLY A 14 27.19 4.04 20.34
N LEU A 15 28.23 3.28 19.95
CA LEU A 15 29.09 3.66 18.81
C LEU A 15 28.34 3.60 17.48
N LYS A 16 27.61 2.51 17.21
CA LYS A 16 26.86 2.34 15.95
C LYS A 16 25.75 3.39 15.80
N THR A 17 24.94 3.56 16.83
CA THR A 17 23.85 4.56 16.82
C THR A 17 24.38 5.99 16.77
N GLY A 18 25.51 6.28 17.43
CA GLY A 18 26.19 7.57 17.33
C GLY A 18 26.69 7.88 15.91
N MET A 19 27.26 6.90 15.21
CA MET A 19 27.67 7.07 13.80
C MET A 19 26.47 7.31 12.88
N VAL A 20 25.36 6.59 13.07
CA VAL A 20 24.13 6.79 12.32
C VAL A 20 23.60 8.21 12.56
N LEU A 21 23.50 8.64 13.82
CA LEU A 21 23.06 9.98 14.18
C LEU A 21 23.94 11.05 13.52
N GLN A 22 25.27 10.94 13.61
CA GLN A 22 26.18 11.89 12.96
C GLN A 22 25.97 11.95 11.44
N ARG A 23 25.76 10.80 10.79
CA ARG A 23 25.46 10.75 9.34
C ARG A 23 24.13 11.43 9.02
N ARG A 24 23.06 11.16 9.78
CA ARG A 24 21.74 11.78 9.59
C ARG A 24 21.80 13.29 9.78
N LEU A 25 22.47 13.76 10.82
CA LEU A 25 22.65 15.20 11.08
C LEU A 25 23.45 15.89 9.96
N LYS A 26 24.46 15.23 9.42
CA LYS A 26 25.21 15.75 8.27
C LYS A 26 24.33 15.88 7.03
N ILE A 27 23.54 14.86 6.71
CA ILE A 27 22.58 14.89 5.58
C ILE A 27 21.56 16.03 5.77
N ALA A 28 20.99 16.16 6.97
CA ALA A 28 20.04 17.25 7.28
C ALA A 28 20.68 18.64 7.09
N GLN A 29 21.93 18.80 7.54
CA GLN A 29 22.67 20.05 7.38
C GLN A 29 22.99 20.36 5.90
N GLU A 30 23.36 19.35 5.12
CA GLU A 30 23.63 19.48 3.68
C GLU A 30 22.35 19.83 2.91
N ALA A 31 21.24 19.15 3.19
CA ALA A 31 19.93 19.43 2.59
C ALA A 31 19.45 20.84 2.90
N TYR A 32 19.55 21.28 4.17
CA TYR A 32 19.22 22.63 4.59
C TYR A 32 20.05 23.68 3.85
N ARG A 33 21.39 23.50 3.82
CA ARG A 33 22.29 24.41 3.08
C ARG A 33 21.96 24.47 1.61
N GLY A 34 21.67 23.33 0.98
CA GLY A 34 21.29 23.25 -0.43
C GLY A 34 20.02 24.04 -0.74
N ARG A 35 18.96 23.87 0.07
CA ARG A 35 17.71 24.64 -0.09
C ARG A 35 17.88 26.12 0.17
N VAL A 36 18.63 26.51 1.20
CA VAL A 36 18.92 27.93 1.47
C VAL A 36 19.72 28.56 0.33
N GLN A 37 20.72 27.87 -0.20
CA GLN A 37 21.49 28.35 -1.35
C GLN A 37 20.62 28.47 -2.60
N GLN A 38 19.72 27.52 -2.84
CA GLN A 38 18.76 27.58 -3.95
C GLN A 38 17.77 28.76 -3.79
N ALA A 39 17.36 29.06 -2.56
CA ALA A 39 16.43 30.16 -2.26
C ALA A 39 17.05 31.55 -2.42
N VAL A 40 18.33 31.70 -2.03
CA VAL A 40 19.04 32.99 -2.02
C VAL A 40 19.81 33.25 -3.31
N GLY A 41 20.07 32.22 -4.12
CA GLY A 41 20.91 32.29 -5.32
C GLY A 41 22.39 32.09 -5.03
N ASP A 42 23.23 32.09 -6.08
CA ASP A 42 24.69 31.90 -5.95
C ASP A 42 25.32 33.02 -5.10
N PRO A 43 25.99 32.71 -3.96
CA PRO A 43 26.66 33.72 -3.14
C PRO A 43 27.74 34.51 -3.89
N SER A 44 28.24 33.98 -5.01
CA SER A 44 29.24 34.63 -5.86
C SER A 44 28.66 35.70 -6.80
N ALA A 45 27.33 35.79 -6.93
CA ALA A 45 26.66 36.82 -7.73
C ALA A 45 26.67 38.22 -7.07
N GLY A 46 27.28 38.36 -5.89
CA GLY A 46 27.21 39.56 -5.06
C GLY A 46 25.85 39.65 -4.34
N PRO A 47 25.74 40.41 -3.23
CA PRO A 47 24.46 40.61 -2.59
C PRO A 47 23.49 41.25 -3.61
N PRO A 48 22.24 40.77 -3.74
CA PRO A 48 21.23 41.49 -4.51
C PRO A 48 21.21 42.91 -3.94
N THR A 49 21.39 43.90 -4.81
CA THR A 49 21.48 45.30 -4.39
C THR A 49 20.26 45.60 -3.53
N PRO A 50 20.41 45.93 -2.23
CA PRO A 50 19.26 46.16 -1.34
C PRO A 50 18.34 47.29 -1.83
N MET A 51 18.81 48.09 -2.79
CA MET A 51 18.12 49.21 -3.39
C MET A 51 17.33 48.88 -4.67
N ALA A 52 17.48 47.70 -5.28
CA ALA A 52 16.75 47.32 -6.48
C ALA A 52 15.34 46.81 -6.11
N GLY A 53 14.47 47.71 -5.64
CA GLY A 53 13.12 47.41 -5.18
C GLY A 53 12.61 48.27 -4.01
N MET A 54 13.49 49.09 -3.42
CA MET A 54 13.16 50.04 -2.34
C MET A 54 12.90 51.46 -2.89
N ASP A 55 12.14 51.59 -3.97
CA ASP A 55 11.42 52.85 -4.17
C ASP A 55 10.20 52.84 -3.21
N PRO A 56 9.91 53.95 -2.50
CA PRO A 56 8.75 54.05 -1.61
C PRO A 56 7.42 53.62 -2.25
N MET A 57 7.22 53.84 -3.56
CA MET A 57 6.01 53.43 -4.26
C MET A 57 5.93 51.91 -4.44
N SER A 58 7.03 51.27 -4.80
CA SER A 58 7.15 49.80 -4.88
C SER A 58 6.91 49.14 -3.52
N GLY A 59 7.45 49.71 -2.44
CA GLY A 59 7.18 49.25 -1.06
C GLY A 59 5.72 49.43 -0.65
N TYR A 60 5.11 50.56 -1.01
CA TYR A 60 3.68 50.82 -0.76
C TYR A 60 2.77 49.85 -1.54
N ALA A 61 3.06 49.60 -2.81
CA ALA A 61 2.31 48.66 -3.66
C ALA A 61 2.41 47.22 -3.09
N TYR A 62 3.61 46.80 -2.68
CA TYR A 62 3.80 45.51 -2.01
C TYR A 62 3.04 45.41 -0.69
N ALA A 63 3.02 46.48 0.12
CA ALA A 63 2.28 46.49 1.38
C ALA A 63 0.76 46.36 1.17
N ILE A 64 0.19 47.05 0.18
CA ILE A 64 -1.21 46.90 -0.21
C ILE A 64 -1.48 45.46 -0.63
N ASP A 65 -0.69 44.94 -1.56
CA ASP A 65 -0.85 43.61 -2.12
C ASP A 65 -0.75 42.51 -1.03
N GLY A 66 0.24 42.62 -0.14
CA GLY A 66 0.41 41.73 1.02
C GLY A 66 -0.76 41.80 2.01
N MET A 67 -1.26 43.00 2.33
CA MET A 67 -2.44 43.16 3.20
C MET A 67 -3.70 42.56 2.57
N GLN A 68 -3.90 42.77 1.26
CA GLN A 68 -5.02 42.20 0.53
C GLN A 68 -4.96 40.67 0.51
N ARG A 69 -3.79 40.07 0.22
CA ARG A 69 -3.59 38.61 0.31
C ARG A 69 -3.86 38.08 1.72
N ALA A 70 -3.43 38.80 2.76
CA ALA A 70 -3.67 38.40 4.14
C ALA A 70 -5.17 38.37 4.48
N ILE A 71 -5.94 39.38 4.05
CA ILE A 71 -7.40 39.41 4.24
C ILE A 71 -8.07 38.22 3.53
N LEU A 72 -7.70 37.95 2.28
CA LEU A 72 -8.23 36.81 1.52
C LEU A 72 -7.85 35.46 2.14
N PHE A 73 -6.63 35.34 2.65
CA PHE A 73 -6.16 34.16 3.40
C PHE A 73 -7.01 33.92 4.65
N TRP A 74 -7.21 34.94 5.49
CA TRP A 74 -8.01 34.82 6.71
C TRP A 74 -9.47 34.57 6.43
N ASP A 75 -10.05 35.18 5.39
CA ASP A 75 -11.41 34.87 4.96
C ASP A 75 -11.52 33.42 4.46
N THR A 76 -10.50 32.88 3.79
CA THR A 76 -10.48 31.47 3.41
C THR A 76 -10.42 30.55 4.62
N LEU A 77 -9.62 30.87 5.65
CA LEU A 77 -9.63 30.10 6.91
C LEU A 77 -10.97 30.19 7.65
N ARG A 78 -11.63 31.35 7.61
CA ARG A 78 -13.00 31.53 8.12
C ARG A 78 -14.00 30.63 7.39
N GLN A 79 -13.93 30.60 6.05
CA GLN A 79 -14.75 29.72 5.22
C GLN A 79 -14.47 28.23 5.52
N ARG A 80 -13.21 27.85 5.74
CA ARG A 80 -12.86 26.48 6.18
C ARG A 80 -13.58 26.13 7.48
N GLY A 81 -13.53 27.02 8.48
CA GLY A 81 -14.22 26.80 9.75
C GLY A 81 -15.73 26.67 9.61
N ASN A 82 -16.35 27.53 8.81
CA ASN A 82 -17.78 27.44 8.48
C ASN A 82 -18.13 26.11 7.80
N ASN A 83 -17.36 25.71 6.79
CA ASN A 83 -17.55 24.44 6.08
C ASN A 83 -17.41 23.27 7.06
N PHE A 84 -16.44 23.30 7.98
CA PHE A 84 -16.28 22.27 9.01
C PHE A 84 -17.53 22.14 9.88
N VAL A 85 -18.07 23.26 10.39
CA VAL A 85 -19.29 23.28 11.21
C VAL A 85 -20.49 22.75 10.42
N GLU A 86 -20.67 23.21 9.19
CA GLU A 86 -21.77 22.78 8.32
C GLU A 86 -21.68 21.27 8.01
N ASN A 87 -20.50 20.76 7.65
CA ASN A 87 -20.31 19.34 7.39
C ASN A 87 -20.56 18.49 8.64
N ALA A 88 -20.16 18.96 9.82
CA ALA A 88 -20.45 18.29 11.08
C ALA A 88 -21.96 18.23 11.37
N MET A 89 -22.70 19.31 11.10
CA MET A 89 -24.17 19.36 11.22
C MET A 89 -24.88 18.44 10.22
N GLN A 90 -24.32 18.25 9.03
CA GLN A 90 -24.84 17.34 8.00
C GLN A 90 -24.46 15.86 8.22
N GLY A 91 -23.83 15.53 9.35
CA GLY A 91 -23.48 14.15 9.72
C GLY A 91 -22.22 13.60 9.07
N LEU A 92 -21.32 14.46 8.58
CA LEU A 92 -20.06 14.09 7.90
C LEU A 92 -20.27 13.09 6.77
N LYS A 93 -21.06 13.46 5.75
CA LYS A 93 -21.26 12.59 4.57
C LYS A 93 -19.92 12.21 3.91
N PRO A 94 -19.81 11.02 3.29
CA PRO A 94 -18.63 10.63 2.51
C PRO A 94 -18.30 11.69 1.46
N VAL A 95 -17.01 11.98 1.28
CA VAL A 95 -16.53 13.00 0.34
C VAL A 95 -16.40 12.46 -1.09
N LEU A 96 -17.42 11.75 -1.57
CA LEU A 96 -17.43 11.20 -2.93
C LEU A 96 -17.91 12.27 -3.92
N HIS A 97 -17.17 12.43 -5.02
CA HIS A 97 -17.56 13.29 -6.14
C HIS A 97 -18.76 12.72 -6.92
N PHE A 98 -18.87 11.40 -6.97
CA PHE A 98 -19.86 10.67 -7.76
C PHE A 98 -21.15 10.42 -6.98
N GLY A 99 -22.27 10.32 -7.72
CA GLY A 99 -23.52 9.81 -7.18
C GLY A 99 -23.40 8.34 -6.75
N TYR A 100 -24.24 7.90 -5.81
CA TYR A 100 -24.20 6.53 -5.33
C TYR A 100 -25.55 6.05 -4.78
N GLU A 101 -25.71 4.74 -4.76
CA GLU A 101 -26.81 4.02 -4.09
C GLU A 101 -26.24 3.12 -2.99
N THR A 102 -26.87 3.09 -1.81
CA THR A 102 -26.51 2.15 -0.75
C THR A 102 -27.07 0.76 -1.05
N VAL A 103 -26.18 -0.21 -1.22
CA VAL A 103 -26.53 -1.61 -1.54
C VAL A 103 -26.71 -2.44 -0.27
N LEU A 104 -25.83 -2.26 0.71
CA LEU A 104 -25.89 -2.90 2.02
C LEU A 104 -25.48 -1.92 3.10
N ASP A 105 -26.20 -1.94 4.22
CA ASP A 105 -25.89 -1.19 5.43
C ASP A 105 -25.57 -2.18 6.55
N GLY A 106 -24.30 -2.23 6.95
CA GLY A 106 -23.79 -3.15 7.96
C GLY A 106 -24.40 -2.92 9.35
N ARG A 107 -25.01 -1.76 9.62
CA ARG A 107 -25.71 -1.49 10.87
C ARG A 107 -26.97 -2.32 11.03
N GLN A 108 -27.48 -2.85 9.92
CA GLN A 108 -28.67 -3.70 9.89
C GLN A 108 -28.32 -5.20 9.93
N PHE A 109 -27.04 -5.56 10.00
CA PHE A 109 -26.62 -6.95 10.09
C PHE A 109 -26.86 -7.52 11.49
N GLN A 110 -26.81 -8.85 11.59
CA GLN A 110 -26.93 -9.55 12.88
C GLN A 110 -25.87 -9.10 13.88
N ARG A 111 -24.66 -8.82 13.39
CA ARG A 111 -23.61 -8.09 14.12
C ARG A 111 -23.48 -6.71 13.47
N PRO A 112 -24.07 -5.66 14.07
CA PRO A 112 -24.05 -4.32 13.50
C PRO A 112 -22.62 -3.79 13.38
N VAL A 113 -22.30 -3.23 12.23
CA VAL A 113 -21.08 -2.45 12.03
C VAL A 113 -21.40 -1.14 11.31
N ASN A 114 -20.64 -0.08 11.58
CA ASN A 114 -20.84 1.23 10.98
C ASN A 114 -20.35 1.32 9.52
N TYR A 115 -20.31 0.22 8.78
CA TYR A 115 -19.85 0.15 7.40
C TYR A 115 -21.01 -0.05 6.44
N ALA A 116 -20.89 0.47 5.22
CA ALA A 116 -21.87 0.26 4.17
C ALA A 116 -21.20 0.06 2.81
N LEU A 117 -21.85 -0.72 1.96
CA LEU A 117 -21.46 -0.92 0.56
C LEU A 117 -22.28 0.01 -0.33
N LEU A 118 -21.60 0.84 -1.11
CA LEU A 118 -22.20 1.72 -2.11
C LEU A 118 -21.96 1.17 -3.52
N LYS A 119 -22.93 1.33 -4.41
CA LYS A 119 -22.75 1.21 -5.87
C LYS A 119 -22.63 2.63 -6.43
N ILE A 120 -21.54 2.91 -7.14
CA ILE A 120 -21.32 4.23 -7.72
C ILE A 120 -22.15 4.39 -8.99
N THR A 121 -22.83 5.53 -9.10
CA THR A 121 -23.59 5.92 -10.28
C THR A 121 -22.64 6.52 -11.32
N PRO A 122 -22.63 6.02 -12.58
CA PRO A 122 -21.77 6.57 -13.61
C PRO A 122 -22.17 8.03 -13.92
N PRO A 123 -21.19 8.93 -14.11
CA PRO A 123 -21.47 10.29 -14.56
C PRO A 123 -21.93 10.29 -16.03
N ASP A 124 -22.53 11.40 -16.46
CA ASP A 124 -23.02 11.56 -17.84
C ASP A 124 -21.91 11.27 -18.87
N GLY A 125 -22.23 10.44 -19.86
CA GLY A 125 -21.29 10.04 -20.93
C GLY A 125 -20.43 8.82 -20.61
N VAL A 126 -20.46 8.29 -19.39
CA VAL A 126 -19.76 7.04 -19.04
C VAL A 126 -20.73 5.85 -19.12
N THR A 127 -20.39 4.85 -19.92
CA THR A 127 -21.17 3.61 -20.05
C THR A 127 -20.51 2.48 -19.28
N ILE A 128 -21.28 1.82 -18.41
CA ILE A 128 -20.84 0.67 -17.63
C ILE A 128 -21.39 -0.62 -18.25
N ASP A 129 -20.53 -1.63 -18.36
CA ASP A 129 -20.89 -2.97 -18.79
C ASP A 129 -20.88 -3.90 -17.56
N ASP A 130 -22.07 -4.31 -17.11
CA ASP A 130 -22.24 -5.16 -15.93
C ASP A 130 -21.63 -6.57 -16.08
N SER A 131 -21.26 -6.98 -17.29
CA SER A 131 -20.50 -8.23 -17.53
C SER A 131 -18.99 -8.06 -17.29
N ARG A 132 -18.48 -6.82 -17.23
CA ARG A 132 -17.09 -6.55 -16.85
C ARG A 132 -16.87 -6.78 -15.37
N ARG A 133 -15.61 -7.01 -15.02
CA ARG A 133 -15.18 -7.23 -13.63
C ARG A 133 -15.60 -6.06 -12.73
N PRO A 134 -16.34 -6.28 -11.64
CA PRO A 134 -16.64 -5.23 -10.68
C PRO A 134 -15.40 -4.87 -9.86
N TYR A 135 -15.27 -3.60 -9.49
CA TYR A 135 -14.24 -3.08 -8.59
C TYR A 135 -14.85 -2.73 -7.24
N VAL A 136 -14.20 -3.14 -6.15
CA VAL A 136 -14.58 -2.77 -4.78
C VAL A 136 -13.42 -1.99 -4.16
N ILE A 137 -13.63 -0.71 -3.89
CA ILE A 137 -12.62 0.18 -3.32
C ILE A 137 -12.86 0.34 -1.81
N ILE A 138 -11.81 0.13 -1.01
CA ILE A 138 -11.81 0.22 0.44
C ILE A 138 -10.82 1.30 0.86
N ASP A 139 -11.35 2.40 1.40
CA ASP A 139 -10.54 3.52 1.87
C ASP A 139 -10.01 3.33 3.30
N PRO A 140 -8.94 4.06 3.67
CA PRO A 140 -8.37 3.93 5.00
C PRO A 140 -9.26 4.54 6.07
N ARG A 141 -9.40 3.85 7.20
CA ARG A 141 -9.96 4.41 8.44
C ARG A 141 -8.87 5.03 9.33
N ALA A 142 -8.02 5.86 8.73
CA ALA A 142 -6.87 6.46 9.39
C ALA A 142 -7.21 7.76 10.15
N GLY A 143 -8.37 7.79 10.83
CA GLY A 143 -8.91 8.94 11.55
C GLY A 143 -9.77 9.91 10.72
N HIS A 144 -9.66 9.86 9.40
CA HIS A 144 -10.48 10.63 8.45
C HIS A 144 -11.75 9.88 8.02
N GLY A 145 -12.67 10.59 7.37
CA GLY A 145 -13.83 9.99 6.71
C GLY A 145 -13.52 9.31 5.37
N PRO A 146 -14.44 8.44 4.89
CA PRO A 146 -14.29 7.73 3.63
C PRO A 146 -14.58 8.61 2.41
N GLY A 147 -14.14 8.14 1.24
CA GLY A 147 -14.48 8.72 -0.06
C GLY A 147 -13.29 9.35 -0.78
N ILE A 148 -12.09 9.29 -0.20
CA ILE A 148 -10.89 9.86 -0.79
C ILE A 148 -10.51 9.17 -2.12
N GLY A 149 -10.73 7.86 -2.27
CA GLY A 149 -10.55 7.13 -3.52
C GLY A 149 -11.52 7.55 -4.65
N GLY A 150 -12.56 8.32 -4.33
CA GLY A 150 -13.59 8.85 -5.23
C GLY A 150 -13.75 10.36 -5.16
N PHE A 151 -12.75 11.08 -4.62
CA PHE A 151 -12.85 12.50 -4.26
C PHE A 151 -12.89 13.45 -5.47
N LYS A 152 -12.43 13.00 -6.63
CA LYS A 152 -12.36 13.75 -7.90
C LYS A 152 -12.72 12.83 -9.06
N ASP A 153 -13.01 13.41 -10.22
CA ASP A 153 -13.17 12.62 -11.45
C ASP A 153 -11.88 11.84 -11.80
N ASP A 154 -10.72 12.48 -11.62
CA ASP A 154 -9.41 11.84 -11.73
C ASP A 154 -9.06 11.09 -10.44
N SER A 155 -9.76 9.98 -10.18
CA SER A 155 -9.55 9.09 -9.03
C SER A 155 -9.62 7.62 -9.43
N GLN A 156 -9.38 6.71 -8.48
CA GLN A 156 -9.52 5.26 -8.72
C GLN A 156 -10.92 4.87 -9.20
N VAL A 157 -11.96 5.46 -8.58
CA VAL A 157 -13.36 5.29 -8.99
C VAL A 157 -13.56 5.76 -10.44
N GLY A 158 -13.12 6.98 -10.77
CA GLY A 158 -13.28 7.53 -12.12
C GLY A 158 -12.48 6.77 -13.18
N VAL A 159 -11.27 6.29 -12.86
CA VAL A 159 -10.46 5.45 -13.76
C VAL A 159 -11.17 4.14 -14.08
N ALA A 160 -11.67 3.43 -13.06
CA ALA A 160 -12.35 2.15 -13.27
C ALA A 160 -13.67 2.32 -14.05
N MET A 161 -14.45 3.36 -13.76
CA MET A 161 -15.69 3.65 -14.49
C MET A 161 -15.45 4.07 -15.94
N ARG A 162 -14.43 4.89 -16.22
CA ARG A 162 -14.04 5.25 -17.60
C ARG A 162 -13.57 4.03 -18.40
N ALA A 163 -13.02 3.03 -17.72
CA ALA A 163 -12.72 1.73 -18.31
C ALA A 163 -13.96 0.80 -18.42
N GLY A 164 -15.16 1.29 -18.11
CA GLY A 164 -16.45 0.60 -18.29
C GLY A 164 -16.81 -0.42 -17.19
N HIS A 165 -16.10 -0.42 -16.06
CA HIS A 165 -16.32 -1.39 -14.98
C HIS A 165 -17.38 -0.93 -13.98
N PRO A 166 -18.22 -1.85 -13.45
CA PRO A 166 -19.03 -1.55 -12.28
C PRO A 166 -18.14 -1.23 -11.07
N VAL A 167 -18.42 -0.14 -10.37
CA VAL A 167 -17.63 0.29 -9.21
C VAL A 167 -18.49 0.32 -7.96
N TYR A 168 -17.98 -0.32 -6.92
CA TYR A 168 -18.51 -0.31 -5.57
C TYR A 168 -17.50 0.31 -4.62
N PHE A 169 -18.02 0.92 -3.55
CA PHE A 169 -17.22 1.63 -2.57
C PHE A 169 -17.63 1.25 -1.17
N VAL A 170 -16.67 0.86 -0.35
CA VAL A 170 -16.91 0.60 1.08
C VAL A 170 -16.73 1.90 1.84
N ILE A 171 -17.80 2.37 2.47
CA ILE A 171 -17.78 3.52 3.37
C ILE A 171 -17.97 3.08 4.81
N PHE A 172 -17.68 3.97 5.74
CA PHE A 172 -18.03 3.86 7.14
C PHE A 172 -18.62 5.17 7.65
N PHE A 173 -19.50 5.10 8.64
CA PHE A 173 -20.10 6.27 9.29
C PHE A 173 -19.18 6.79 10.41
N ARG A 174 -19.40 8.05 10.84
CA ARG A 174 -18.58 8.69 11.88
C ARG A 174 -18.49 7.87 13.17
N ASP A 175 -19.65 7.47 13.67
CA ASP A 175 -19.79 6.76 14.93
C ASP A 175 -19.76 5.25 14.70
N PRO A 176 -18.92 4.50 15.43
CA PRO A 176 -18.96 3.04 15.42
C PRO A 176 -20.22 2.51 16.11
N GLU A 177 -20.69 1.34 15.69
CA GLU A 177 -21.76 0.63 16.39
C GLU A 177 -21.26 0.12 17.76
N PRO A 178 -22.10 0.10 18.81
CA PRO A 178 -21.69 -0.38 20.13
C PRO A 178 -21.14 -1.82 20.08
N GLY A 179 -19.94 -2.03 20.63
CA GLY A 179 -19.31 -3.36 20.70
C GLY A 179 -18.75 -3.89 19.39
N GLN A 180 -18.86 -3.16 18.28
CA GLN A 180 -18.21 -3.49 17.01
C GLN A 180 -16.70 -3.66 17.19
N THR A 181 -16.15 -4.73 16.62
CA THR A 181 -14.71 -4.98 16.51
C THR A 181 -14.23 -4.95 15.05
N LEU A 182 -12.93 -4.90 14.84
CA LEU A 182 -12.36 -4.96 13.48
C LEU A 182 -12.64 -6.31 12.79
N LEU A 183 -12.79 -7.40 13.56
CA LEU A 183 -13.15 -8.70 13.00
C LEU A 183 -14.60 -8.72 12.52
N ASP A 184 -15.53 -8.07 13.24
CA ASP A 184 -16.91 -7.92 12.78
C ASP A 184 -16.98 -7.08 11.50
N VAL A 185 -16.13 -6.05 11.38
CA VAL A 185 -15.98 -5.27 10.14
C VAL A 185 -15.53 -6.15 8.98
N CYS A 186 -14.50 -6.99 9.18
CA CYS A 186 -14.04 -7.92 8.15
C CYS A 186 -15.13 -8.91 7.73
N GLU A 187 -15.93 -9.42 8.67
CA GLU A 187 -17.08 -10.29 8.36
C GLU A 187 -18.16 -9.57 7.57
N ALA A 188 -18.44 -8.30 7.88
CA ALA A 188 -19.39 -7.49 7.11
C ALA A 188 -18.87 -7.24 5.68
N GLU A 189 -17.58 -6.95 5.52
CA GLU A 189 -16.95 -6.78 4.22
C GLU A 189 -16.98 -8.07 3.37
N GLN A 190 -16.86 -9.26 3.97
CA GLN A 190 -17.07 -10.52 3.25
C GLN A 190 -18.49 -10.62 2.68
N GLN A 191 -19.50 -10.19 3.45
CA GLN A 191 -20.88 -10.14 2.96
C GLN A 191 -21.03 -9.14 1.81
N PHE A 192 -20.31 -8.01 1.85
CA PHE A 192 -20.27 -7.05 0.74
C PHE A 192 -19.71 -7.68 -0.53
N ILE A 193 -18.57 -8.39 -0.45
CA ILE A 193 -17.97 -9.07 -1.61
C ILE A 193 -18.94 -10.13 -2.18
N ARG A 194 -19.57 -10.95 -1.33
CA ARG A 194 -20.59 -11.93 -1.76
C ARG A 194 -21.76 -11.27 -2.46
N LYS A 195 -22.24 -10.12 -1.96
CA LYS A 195 -23.32 -9.37 -2.60
C LYS A 195 -22.89 -8.83 -3.96
N VAL A 196 -21.69 -8.29 -4.10
CA VAL A 196 -21.15 -7.85 -5.40
C VAL A 196 -21.08 -9.02 -6.38
N ARG A 197 -20.60 -10.19 -5.95
CA ARG A 197 -20.63 -11.41 -6.79
C ARG A 197 -22.04 -11.78 -7.23
N ALA A 198 -23.01 -11.74 -6.31
CA ALA A 198 -24.40 -12.07 -6.62
C ALA A 198 -25.04 -11.08 -7.60
N LEU A 199 -24.62 -9.81 -7.59
CA LEU A 199 -25.07 -8.79 -8.54
C LEU A 199 -24.42 -8.94 -9.92
N HIS A 200 -23.26 -9.59 -10.02
CA HIS A 200 -22.52 -9.80 -11.26
C HIS A 200 -22.18 -11.29 -11.52
N PRO A 201 -23.18 -12.16 -11.72
CA PRO A 201 -22.97 -13.61 -11.85
C PRO A 201 -22.20 -14.01 -13.11
N HIS A 202 -22.17 -13.15 -14.13
CA HIS A 202 -21.51 -13.40 -15.42
C HIS A 202 -20.15 -12.71 -15.56
N SER A 203 -19.69 -11.98 -14.54
CA SER A 203 -18.38 -11.34 -14.56
C SER A 203 -17.31 -12.22 -13.91
N ALA A 204 -16.05 -11.87 -14.14
CA ALA A 204 -14.97 -12.36 -13.29
C ALA A 204 -15.13 -11.86 -11.83
N LYS A 205 -14.44 -12.51 -10.89
CA LYS A 205 -14.47 -12.15 -9.46
C LYS A 205 -14.10 -10.67 -9.24
N PRO A 206 -14.69 -9.97 -8.24
CA PRO A 206 -14.41 -8.56 -8.00
C PRO A 206 -12.92 -8.29 -7.77
N ALA A 207 -12.38 -7.22 -8.36
CA ALA A 207 -11.08 -6.67 -7.99
C ALA A 207 -11.24 -5.87 -6.70
N ILE A 208 -10.38 -6.11 -5.71
CA ILE A 208 -10.44 -5.43 -4.41
C ILE A 208 -9.26 -4.46 -4.34
N VAL A 209 -9.56 -3.17 -4.18
CA VAL A 209 -8.55 -2.10 -4.11
C VAL A 209 -8.55 -1.52 -2.70
N GLY A 210 -7.48 -1.73 -1.96
CA GLY A 210 -7.31 -1.25 -0.60
C GLY A 210 -6.30 -0.12 -0.51
N ASN A 211 -6.71 1.03 0.04
CA ASN A 211 -5.85 2.19 0.21
C ASN A 211 -5.36 2.30 1.65
N CYS A 212 -4.04 2.38 1.86
CA CYS A 212 -3.42 2.46 3.19
C CYS A 212 -3.98 1.37 4.13
N GLN A 213 -4.68 1.70 5.22
CA GLN A 213 -5.35 0.73 6.10
C GLN A 213 -6.34 -0.19 5.36
N GLY A 214 -7.02 0.31 4.33
CA GLY A 214 -7.91 -0.50 3.50
C GLY A 214 -7.19 -1.65 2.80
N GLY A 215 -5.86 -1.56 2.63
CA GLY A 215 -5.04 -2.66 2.15
C GLY A 215 -5.00 -3.85 3.12
N TRP A 216 -5.01 -3.61 4.44
CA TRP A 216 -5.09 -4.70 5.42
C TRP A 216 -6.41 -5.46 5.29
N ALA A 217 -7.51 -4.71 5.16
CA ALA A 217 -8.84 -5.28 4.94
C ALA A 217 -8.88 -6.11 3.65
N ALA A 218 -8.39 -5.56 2.53
CA ALA A 218 -8.33 -6.27 1.26
C ALA A 218 -7.53 -7.59 1.35
N MET A 219 -6.38 -7.59 2.04
CA MET A 219 -5.57 -8.78 2.26
C MET A 219 -6.26 -9.81 3.16
N MET A 220 -6.89 -9.37 4.26
CA MET A 220 -7.65 -10.24 5.16
C MET A 220 -8.87 -10.87 4.47
N LEU A 221 -9.56 -10.12 3.60
CA LEU A 221 -10.67 -10.62 2.77
C LEU A 221 -10.19 -11.68 1.78
N GLY A 222 -9.09 -11.40 1.08
CA GLY A 222 -8.49 -12.35 0.15
C GLY A 222 -8.05 -13.67 0.80
N ALA A 223 -7.56 -13.60 2.03
CA ALA A 223 -7.12 -14.77 2.79
C ALA A 223 -8.29 -15.56 3.42
N SER A 224 -9.35 -14.85 3.84
CA SER A 224 -10.51 -15.48 4.49
C SER A 224 -11.48 -16.13 3.50
N ASP A 225 -11.67 -15.50 2.34
CA ASP A 225 -12.59 -15.96 1.30
C ASP A 225 -11.91 -15.96 -0.09
N PRO A 226 -10.89 -16.83 -0.29
CA PRO A 226 -10.12 -16.87 -1.54
C PRO A 226 -10.95 -17.28 -2.76
N ASP A 227 -12.12 -17.90 -2.53
CA ASP A 227 -13.01 -18.32 -3.59
C ASP A 227 -13.87 -17.14 -4.11
N ASP A 228 -14.10 -16.11 -3.30
CA ASP A 228 -14.88 -14.93 -3.66
C ASP A 228 -14.05 -13.74 -4.15
N ALA A 229 -12.81 -13.59 -3.67
CA ALA A 229 -11.94 -12.47 -4.02
C ALA A 229 -11.21 -12.64 -5.37
N GLY A 230 -11.26 -11.63 -6.23
CA GLY A 230 -10.38 -11.51 -7.41
C GLY A 230 -9.03 -10.87 -7.06
N PRO A 231 -8.26 -10.40 -8.06
CA PRO A 231 -7.06 -9.61 -7.90
C PRO A 231 -7.17 -8.55 -6.81
N ILE A 232 -6.13 -8.46 -5.99
CA ILE A 232 -6.03 -7.53 -4.87
C ILE A 232 -5.00 -6.46 -5.24
N VAL A 233 -5.37 -5.19 -5.11
CA VAL A 233 -4.46 -4.06 -5.29
C VAL A 233 -4.35 -3.33 -3.96
N ILE A 234 -3.16 -3.28 -3.37
CA ILE A 234 -2.93 -2.50 -2.14
C ILE A 234 -2.00 -1.33 -2.42
N ASN A 235 -2.46 -0.13 -2.04
CA ASN A 235 -1.81 1.14 -2.36
C ASN A 235 -1.29 1.80 -1.08
N GLY A 236 0.03 1.91 -0.94
CA GLY A 236 0.67 2.51 0.24
C GLY A 236 0.21 1.84 1.55
N ALA A 237 -0.01 0.52 1.54
CA ALA A 237 -0.50 -0.22 2.70
C ALA A 237 0.68 -0.79 3.52
N PRO A 238 0.87 -0.39 4.79
CA PRO A 238 1.96 -0.92 5.59
C PRO A 238 1.62 -2.33 6.03
N MET A 239 2.44 -3.29 5.60
CA MET A 239 2.30 -4.71 5.88
C MET A 239 3.54 -5.27 6.58
N SER A 240 4.53 -4.45 6.92
CA SER A 240 5.70 -4.83 7.73
C SER A 240 6.05 -3.67 8.63
N TYR A 241 5.30 -3.51 9.72
CA TYR A 241 5.26 -2.30 10.53
C TYR A 241 6.59 -1.96 11.20
N TRP A 242 7.40 -2.98 11.49
CA TRP A 242 8.74 -2.77 12.05
C TRP A 242 9.80 -2.46 10.99
N SER A 243 9.53 -2.68 9.71
CA SER A 243 10.56 -2.50 8.68
C SER A 243 10.90 -1.03 8.45
N GLY A 244 12.16 -0.76 8.13
CA GLY A 244 12.70 0.58 8.00
C GLY A 244 13.37 0.80 6.66
N ALA A 245 13.21 2.01 6.12
CA ALA A 245 13.98 2.46 4.96
C ALA A 245 15.42 2.79 5.35
N TRP A 246 16.31 1.81 5.25
CA TRP A 246 17.75 2.00 5.37
C TRP A 246 18.39 2.38 4.03
N SER A 247 17.80 3.34 3.33
CA SER A 247 18.40 3.91 2.12
C SER A 247 19.57 4.83 2.49
N GLU A 248 20.52 5.02 1.57
CA GLU A 248 21.72 5.85 1.80
C GLU A 248 21.44 7.36 1.94
N GLY A 249 20.15 7.77 1.88
CA GLY A 249 19.64 9.15 1.97
C GLY A 249 18.69 9.40 3.16
N GLU A 250 17.59 10.12 2.95
CA GLU A 250 16.59 10.59 3.95
C GLU A 250 15.71 9.46 4.55
N GLY A 251 16.29 8.34 4.98
CA GLY A 251 15.57 7.19 5.53
C GLY A 251 14.81 7.48 6.84
N ASP A 252 13.76 8.29 6.77
CA ASP A 252 12.98 8.81 7.89
C ASP A 252 11.66 8.04 7.97
N ASN A 253 11.57 7.12 8.94
CA ASN A 253 10.31 6.46 9.31
C ASN A 253 10.02 6.67 10.80
N PRO A 254 9.87 7.92 11.28
CA PRO A 254 9.69 8.20 12.71
C PRO A 254 8.50 7.47 13.32
N MET A 255 7.47 7.17 12.53
CA MET A 255 6.27 6.45 12.97
C MET A 255 6.59 5.08 13.57
N ARG A 256 7.54 4.33 13.00
CA ARG A 256 7.83 2.96 13.49
C ARG A 256 8.37 2.98 14.92
N TYR A 257 9.15 4.02 15.27
CA TYR A 257 9.76 4.17 16.59
C TYR A 257 8.77 4.67 17.66
N SER A 258 7.67 5.30 17.23
CA SER A 258 6.72 5.97 18.13
C SER A 258 6.05 5.00 19.11
N GLY A 259 5.73 3.77 18.67
CA GLY A 259 5.15 2.75 19.55
C GLY A 259 6.05 2.41 20.75
N GLY A 260 7.37 2.39 20.55
CA GLY A 260 8.32 2.23 21.65
C GLY A 260 8.45 3.48 22.52
N LEU A 261 8.62 4.65 21.91
CA LEU A 261 8.88 5.88 22.66
C LEU A 261 7.68 6.39 23.47
N LEU A 262 6.45 6.01 23.06
CA LEU A 262 5.21 6.31 23.79
C LEU A 262 4.86 5.24 24.84
N GLY A 263 5.71 4.23 25.03
CA GLY A 263 5.54 3.21 26.06
C GLY A 263 4.57 2.07 25.67
N GLY A 264 4.35 1.85 24.38
CA GLY A 264 3.54 0.75 23.86
C GLY A 264 2.09 1.16 23.52
N THR A 265 1.18 0.20 23.67
CA THR A 265 -0.21 0.29 23.21
C THR A 265 -1.17 1.00 24.17
N TRP A 266 -0.81 1.11 25.46
CA TRP A 266 -1.69 1.61 26.53
C TRP A 266 -2.28 3.00 26.28
N LEU A 267 -1.55 3.87 25.57
CA LEU A 267 -2.02 5.23 25.27
C LEU A 267 -3.26 5.23 24.37
N ALA A 268 -3.39 4.23 23.48
CA ALA A 268 -4.58 4.07 22.64
C ALA A 268 -5.80 3.69 23.49
N SER A 269 -5.66 2.73 24.40
CA SER A 269 -6.74 2.36 25.33
C SER A 269 -7.07 3.53 26.28
N TYR A 270 -6.06 4.20 26.83
CA TYR A 270 -6.24 5.36 27.70
C TYR A 270 -7.03 6.49 27.06
N THR A 271 -6.66 6.88 25.84
CA THR A 271 -7.35 7.94 25.10
C THR A 271 -8.76 7.53 24.69
N ALA A 272 -9.00 6.24 24.39
CA ALA A 272 -10.33 5.71 24.13
C ALA A 272 -11.20 5.68 25.40
N ASP A 273 -10.65 5.29 26.54
CA ASP A 273 -11.34 5.28 27.84
C ASP A 273 -11.72 6.70 28.29
N LEU A 274 -10.83 7.69 28.11
CA LEU A 274 -11.15 9.12 28.26
C LEU A 274 -12.26 9.58 27.30
N GLY A 275 -12.32 8.97 26.12
CA GLY A 275 -13.36 9.17 25.12
C GLY A 275 -14.65 8.39 25.34
N ASN A 276 -14.83 7.83 26.55
CA ASN A 276 -15.98 7.01 26.95
C ASN A 276 -16.13 5.75 26.06
N GLY A 277 -15.03 5.02 25.89
CA GLY A 277 -14.97 3.80 25.05
C GLY A 277 -14.79 4.07 23.56
N LYS A 278 -14.70 5.34 23.14
CA LYS A 278 -14.48 5.74 21.75
C LYS A 278 -13.16 6.48 21.59
N PHE A 279 -12.30 5.96 20.73
CA PHE A 279 -11.09 6.64 20.29
C PHE A 279 -11.41 7.72 19.26
N ASP A 280 -10.81 8.90 19.43
CA ASP A 280 -10.98 10.03 18.53
C ASP A 280 -9.92 10.03 17.43
N GLY A 281 -10.36 9.83 16.18
CA GLY A 281 -9.48 9.83 15.00
C GLY A 281 -8.70 11.13 14.78
N ALA A 282 -9.10 12.25 15.41
CA ALA A 282 -8.34 13.50 15.35
C ALA A 282 -6.89 13.34 15.88
N TRP A 283 -6.65 12.42 16.81
CA TRP A 283 -5.29 12.11 17.27
C TRP A 283 -4.43 11.45 16.18
N LEU A 284 -5.02 10.61 15.33
CA LEU A 284 -4.31 10.03 14.18
C LEU A 284 -4.00 11.11 13.14
N VAL A 285 -4.97 11.97 12.84
CA VAL A 285 -4.77 13.09 11.90
C VAL A 285 -3.67 14.02 12.40
N GLN A 286 -3.65 14.35 13.70
CA GLN A 286 -2.59 15.15 14.30
C GLN A 286 -1.22 14.48 14.17
N ASN A 287 -1.18 13.15 14.32
CA ASN A 287 0.07 12.41 14.12
C ASN A 287 0.56 12.51 12.67
N PHE A 288 -0.34 12.43 11.67
CA PHE A 288 0.00 12.69 10.26
C PHE A 288 0.52 14.12 10.03
N GLU A 289 -0.12 15.14 10.63
CA GLU A 289 0.36 16.52 10.51
C GLU A 289 1.76 16.71 11.09
N ASN A 290 2.06 16.03 12.20
CA ASN A 290 3.37 16.05 12.86
C ASN A 290 4.49 15.39 12.03
N LEU A 291 4.17 14.55 11.05
CA LEU A 291 5.19 13.94 10.18
C LEU A 291 5.85 14.94 9.24
N ASN A 292 5.14 16.00 8.86
CA ASN A 292 5.66 17.03 7.99
C ASN A 292 5.28 18.44 8.50
N PRO A 293 5.98 18.95 9.54
CA PRO A 293 5.69 20.27 10.09
C PRO A 293 5.94 21.41 9.08
N ALA A 294 6.89 21.26 8.15
CA ALA A 294 7.10 22.23 7.08
C ALA A 294 5.81 22.43 6.26
N ASN A 295 5.21 21.32 5.82
CA ASN A 295 3.93 21.39 5.10
C ASN A 295 2.75 21.81 6.00
N SER A 296 2.59 21.15 7.15
CA SER A 296 1.38 21.28 8.01
C SER A 296 1.30 22.63 8.74
N LEU A 297 2.43 23.24 9.09
CA LEU A 297 2.47 24.53 9.80
C LEU A 297 2.74 25.71 8.86
N TRP A 298 3.39 25.49 7.72
CA TRP A 298 3.87 26.58 6.85
C TRP A 298 3.46 26.44 5.39
N ASP A 299 4.00 25.49 4.62
CA ASP A 299 3.93 25.50 3.15
C ASP A 299 2.50 25.49 2.62
N LYS A 300 1.61 24.70 3.23
CA LYS A 300 0.18 24.66 2.89
C LYS A 300 -0.46 26.05 3.01
N TYR A 301 -0.22 26.73 4.14
CA TYR A 301 -0.80 28.05 4.43
C TYR A 301 -0.11 29.16 3.64
N TYR A 302 1.20 29.08 3.48
CA TYR A 302 1.95 30.03 2.66
C TYR A 302 1.58 29.91 1.18
N ASN A 303 1.36 28.71 0.64
CA ASN A 303 0.84 28.56 -0.74
C ASN A 303 -0.56 29.16 -0.88
N LEU A 304 -1.43 28.99 0.12
CA LEU A 304 -2.74 29.66 0.16
C LEU A 304 -2.60 31.18 0.19
N TYR A 305 -1.73 31.73 1.04
CA TYR A 305 -1.47 33.17 1.09
C TYR A 305 -0.88 33.66 -0.24
N LYS A 306 0.20 33.05 -0.73
CA LYS A 306 0.90 33.41 -1.97
C LYS A 306 -0.03 33.47 -3.18
N LYS A 307 -0.96 32.51 -3.27
CA LYS A 307 -1.94 32.34 -4.35
C LYS A 307 -3.36 32.62 -3.86
N ALA A 308 -3.54 33.61 -2.99
CA ALA A 308 -4.84 33.92 -2.37
C ALA A 308 -5.99 34.12 -3.36
N ASP A 309 -5.68 34.52 -4.59
CA ASP A 309 -6.67 34.73 -5.65
C ASP A 309 -7.14 33.44 -6.35
N THR A 310 -6.37 32.34 -6.29
CA THR A 310 -6.63 31.12 -7.10
C THR A 310 -6.65 29.81 -6.31
N GLU A 311 -5.94 29.76 -5.18
CA GLU A 311 -5.82 28.58 -4.34
C GLU A 311 -7.03 28.26 -3.43
N PRO A 312 -7.87 29.22 -2.98
CA PRO A 312 -8.95 28.93 -2.03
C PRO A 312 -9.89 27.78 -2.40
N PRO A 313 -10.39 27.63 -3.65
CA PRO A 313 -11.28 26.52 -3.99
C PRO A 313 -10.63 25.15 -3.77
N ARG A 314 -9.39 24.97 -4.21
CA ARG A 314 -8.62 23.72 -4.05
C ARG A 314 -8.33 23.44 -2.58
N PHE A 315 -7.95 24.48 -1.83
CA PHE A 315 -7.67 24.38 -0.39
C PHE A 315 -8.93 23.96 0.38
N LEU A 316 -10.06 24.66 0.19
CA LEU A 316 -11.31 24.39 0.89
C LEU A 316 -11.89 23.02 0.54
N GLU A 317 -11.77 22.60 -0.72
CA GLU A 317 -12.13 21.25 -1.15
C GLU A 317 -11.33 20.21 -0.34
N PHE A 318 -10.00 20.29 -0.32
CA PHE A 318 -9.17 19.34 0.44
C PHE A 318 -9.46 19.37 1.95
N GLU A 319 -9.62 20.56 2.54
CA GLU A 319 -9.90 20.71 3.99
C GLU A 319 -11.26 20.12 4.38
N ARG A 320 -12.22 20.04 3.45
CA ARG A 320 -13.51 19.37 3.70
C ARG A 320 -13.32 17.89 4.06
N TRP A 321 -12.36 17.22 3.41
CA TRP A 321 -11.99 15.85 3.77
C TRP A 321 -11.06 15.81 4.98
N TRP A 322 -9.99 16.62 4.98
CA TRP A 322 -8.96 16.63 6.04
C TRP A 322 -9.54 16.96 7.43
N GLY A 323 -10.57 17.81 7.49
CA GLY A 323 -11.29 18.16 8.72
C GLY A 323 -12.33 17.12 9.18
N GLY A 324 -12.58 16.06 8.42
CA GLY A 324 -13.60 15.05 8.75
C GLY A 324 -13.06 13.99 9.72
N TYR A 325 -13.18 14.22 11.03
CA TYR A 325 -12.65 13.30 12.05
C TYR A 325 -13.65 12.23 12.49
N TYR A 326 -13.24 10.97 12.35
CA TYR A 326 -14.08 9.78 12.58
C TYR A 326 -13.66 9.03 13.85
N LEU A 327 -14.58 8.24 14.41
CA LEU A 327 -14.36 7.56 15.69
C LEU A 327 -14.15 6.05 15.49
N MET A 328 -13.50 5.44 16.47
CA MET A 328 -13.33 3.99 16.58
C MET A 328 -13.71 3.53 17.98
N ASN A 329 -14.24 2.33 18.14
CA ASN A 329 -14.36 1.73 19.46
C ASN A 329 -12.95 1.45 20.02
N ARG A 330 -12.84 1.42 21.34
CA ARG A 330 -11.60 1.07 22.06
C ARG A 330 -11.02 -0.25 21.54
N GLU A 331 -11.87 -1.26 21.36
CA GLU A 331 -11.49 -2.60 20.89
C GLU A 331 -10.85 -2.55 19.50
N GLU A 332 -11.31 -1.66 18.62
CA GLU A 332 -10.77 -1.53 17.26
C GLU A 332 -9.37 -0.91 17.27
N ILE A 333 -9.17 0.22 17.97
CA ILE A 333 -7.86 0.88 18.01
C ILE A 333 -6.83 0.10 18.82
N GLU A 334 -7.26 -0.57 19.88
CA GLU A 334 -6.41 -1.44 20.68
C GLU A 334 -5.95 -2.63 19.85
N TRP A 335 -6.87 -3.26 19.09
CA TRP A 335 -6.52 -4.35 18.19
C TRP A 335 -5.50 -3.88 17.13
N ILE A 336 -5.72 -2.71 16.53
CA ILE A 336 -4.82 -2.14 15.50
C ILE A 336 -3.42 -1.92 16.08
N THR A 337 -3.32 -1.19 17.19
CA THR A 337 -2.00 -0.84 17.76
C THR A 337 -1.27 -2.07 18.27
N ARG A 338 -2.00 -3.01 18.91
CA ARG A 338 -1.43 -4.22 19.50
C ARG A 338 -1.02 -5.27 18.49
N ASN A 339 -1.83 -5.54 17.47
CA ASN A 339 -1.55 -6.61 16.52
C ASN A 339 -0.75 -6.13 15.31
N LEU A 340 -0.93 -4.88 14.89
CA LEU A 340 -0.30 -4.36 13.69
C LEU A 340 0.99 -3.61 14.04
N PHE A 341 0.88 -2.39 14.53
CA PHE A 341 2.04 -1.49 14.65
C PHE A 341 3.07 -1.92 15.70
N VAL A 342 2.60 -2.34 16.89
CA VAL A 342 3.48 -2.77 17.97
C VAL A 342 3.77 -4.26 17.89
N GLY A 343 2.76 -5.10 17.59
CA GLY A 343 2.90 -6.55 17.58
C GLY A 343 3.41 -7.15 16.28
N ASN A 344 3.20 -6.50 15.13
CA ASN A 344 3.68 -6.93 13.82
C ASN A 344 3.20 -8.33 13.39
N LYS A 345 1.91 -8.65 13.65
CA LYS A 345 1.35 -10.02 13.63
C LYS A 345 0.47 -10.37 12.43
N LEU A 346 0.17 -9.42 11.54
CA LEU A 346 -0.87 -9.62 10.50
C LEU A 346 -0.55 -10.80 9.55
N TRP A 347 0.72 -11.06 9.27
CA TRP A 347 1.19 -12.14 8.41
C TRP A 347 1.76 -13.34 9.17
N ASP A 348 1.97 -13.22 10.49
CA ASP A 348 2.52 -14.29 11.33
C ASP A 348 1.48 -15.39 11.65
N GLY A 349 0.22 -15.22 11.23
CA GLY A 349 -0.88 -16.15 11.50
C GLY A 349 -1.43 -16.09 12.94
N ASP A 350 -0.90 -15.20 13.78
CA ASP A 350 -1.37 -15.02 15.16
C ASP A 350 -2.71 -14.28 15.25
N VAL A 351 -3.03 -13.49 14.22
CA VAL A 351 -4.34 -12.86 14.10
C VAL A 351 -5.35 -13.92 13.69
N LYS A 352 -6.37 -14.12 14.52
CA LYS A 352 -7.44 -15.11 14.28
C LYS A 352 -8.72 -14.40 13.84
N ASN A 353 -9.44 -15.00 12.89
CA ASN A 353 -10.80 -14.60 12.58
C ASN A 353 -11.75 -14.97 13.73
N ALA A 354 -13.03 -14.55 13.68
CA ALA A 354 -13.97 -14.86 14.77
C ALA A 354 -14.24 -16.37 14.95
N GLY A 355 -13.96 -17.17 13.92
CA GLY A 355 -14.00 -18.64 13.96
C GLY A 355 -12.74 -19.29 14.56
N GLY A 356 -11.76 -18.49 15.01
CA GLY A 356 -10.52 -18.97 15.61
C GLY A 356 -9.44 -19.44 14.62
N LYS A 357 -9.69 -19.36 13.31
CA LYS A 357 -8.72 -19.69 12.26
C LYS A 357 -7.77 -18.50 12.07
N ALA A 358 -6.47 -18.79 12.09
CA ALA A 358 -5.40 -17.84 11.74
C ALA A 358 -5.61 -17.26 10.33
N PHE A 359 -5.41 -15.95 10.16
CA PHE A 359 -5.26 -15.34 8.84
C PHE A 359 -3.89 -15.76 8.28
N ASP A 360 -3.90 -16.67 7.31
CA ASP A 360 -2.70 -17.04 6.56
C ASP A 360 -2.77 -16.38 5.18
N LEU A 361 -1.94 -15.35 4.96
CA LEU A 361 -1.90 -14.62 3.69
C LEU A 361 -1.47 -15.50 2.50
N ARG A 362 -0.86 -16.66 2.76
CA ARG A 362 -0.50 -17.64 1.72
C ARG A 362 -1.71 -18.38 1.15
N GLU A 363 -2.89 -18.24 1.77
CA GLU A 363 -4.15 -18.78 1.26
C GLU A 363 -4.77 -17.92 0.15
N ILE A 364 -4.27 -16.68 -0.05
CA ILE A 364 -4.70 -15.82 -1.16
C ILE A 364 -4.32 -16.50 -2.50
N ARG A 365 -5.31 -16.81 -3.33
CA ARG A 365 -5.11 -17.46 -4.65
C ARG A 365 -5.08 -16.47 -5.83
N SER A 366 -5.57 -15.27 -5.60
CA SER A 366 -5.66 -14.20 -6.60
C SER A 366 -4.37 -13.40 -6.66
N PRO A 367 -3.99 -12.85 -7.84
CA PRO A 367 -2.80 -12.02 -7.93
C PRO A 367 -2.86 -10.81 -6.99
N ILE A 368 -1.70 -10.41 -6.48
CA ILE A 368 -1.55 -9.29 -5.56
C ILE A 368 -0.70 -8.22 -6.24
N VAL A 369 -1.21 -7.00 -6.31
CA VAL A 369 -0.50 -5.82 -6.82
C VAL A 369 -0.17 -4.89 -5.65
N LEU A 370 1.12 -4.62 -5.46
CA LEU A 370 1.69 -3.80 -4.41
C LEU A 370 2.15 -2.48 -5.00
N PHE A 371 1.47 -1.37 -4.68
CA PHE A 371 1.91 -0.05 -5.09
C PHE A 371 2.56 0.71 -3.92
N ALA A 372 3.88 0.91 -4.01
CA ALA A 372 4.67 1.65 -3.03
C ALA A 372 5.39 2.86 -3.66
N SER A 373 5.87 3.78 -2.82
CA SER A 373 6.64 4.94 -3.29
C SER A 373 7.88 5.16 -2.42
N MET A 374 8.98 5.55 -3.05
CA MET A 374 10.19 6.02 -2.35
C MET A 374 9.98 7.36 -1.64
N GLY A 375 8.98 8.15 -2.04
CA GLY A 375 8.59 9.40 -1.37
C GLY A 375 7.62 9.20 -0.21
N ASP A 376 7.22 7.95 0.07
CA ASP A 376 6.31 7.62 1.16
C ASP A 376 7.09 7.44 2.48
N ASN A 377 6.88 8.37 3.41
CA ASN A 377 7.47 8.38 4.75
C ASN A 377 6.58 7.69 5.81
N ILE A 378 5.42 7.17 5.40
CA ILE A 378 4.48 6.43 6.24
C ILE A 378 4.59 4.95 5.94
N THR A 379 4.64 4.58 4.66
CA THR A 379 4.77 3.21 4.16
C THR A 379 5.87 3.14 3.09
N PRO A 380 7.15 3.20 3.48
CA PRO A 380 8.24 3.03 2.54
C PRO A 380 8.20 1.62 1.91
N PRO A 381 8.92 1.38 0.80
CA PRO A 381 8.86 0.10 0.08
C PRO A 381 9.18 -1.12 0.94
N GLN A 382 10.07 -0.99 1.93
CA GLN A 382 10.35 -2.04 2.90
C GLN A 382 9.09 -2.40 3.69
N GLN A 383 8.36 -1.41 4.23
CA GLN A 383 7.11 -1.67 4.98
C GLN A 383 5.98 -2.20 4.09
N ALA A 384 5.95 -1.85 2.81
CA ALA A 384 4.95 -2.36 1.87
C ALA A 384 5.22 -3.81 1.44
N PHE A 385 6.50 -4.21 1.35
CA PHE A 385 6.90 -5.45 0.67
C PHE A 385 7.37 -6.57 1.61
N ASN A 386 8.03 -6.24 2.72
CA ASN A 386 8.83 -7.20 3.48
C ASN A 386 8.05 -8.42 4.00
N TRP A 387 6.75 -8.32 4.18
CA TRP A 387 5.86 -9.42 4.56
C TRP A 387 5.89 -10.57 3.56
N VAL A 388 6.16 -10.28 2.27
CA VAL A 388 6.32 -11.31 1.24
C VAL A 388 7.52 -12.20 1.58
N VAL A 389 8.62 -11.60 2.04
CA VAL A 389 9.83 -12.32 2.50
C VAL A 389 9.54 -13.05 3.81
N ASP A 390 8.65 -12.54 4.64
CA ASP A 390 8.33 -13.12 5.94
C ASP A 390 7.40 -14.34 5.84
N ILE A 391 6.54 -14.42 4.82
CA ILE A 391 5.63 -15.56 4.62
C ILE A 391 6.10 -16.58 3.61
N TYR A 392 6.90 -16.19 2.61
CA TYR A 392 7.43 -17.10 1.60
C TYR A 392 8.92 -17.34 1.84
N GLY A 393 9.31 -18.60 1.96
CA GLY A 393 10.70 -18.98 2.21
C GLY A 393 11.61 -18.90 0.97
N SER A 394 11.04 -18.89 -0.24
CA SER A 394 11.80 -18.79 -1.50
C SER A 394 10.92 -18.38 -2.69
N THR A 395 11.55 -17.94 -3.78
CA THR A 395 10.88 -17.78 -5.09
C THR A 395 10.17 -19.07 -5.52
N GLU A 396 10.75 -20.20 -5.15
CA GLU A 396 10.30 -21.52 -5.57
C GLU A 396 9.00 -21.90 -4.85
N GLU A 397 8.81 -21.44 -3.60
CA GLU A 397 7.55 -21.57 -2.87
C GLU A 397 6.43 -20.73 -3.51
N ILE A 398 6.71 -19.47 -3.86
CA ILE A 398 5.75 -18.59 -4.56
C ILE A 398 5.26 -19.29 -5.83
N LYS A 399 6.19 -19.84 -6.61
CA LYS A 399 5.89 -20.58 -7.84
C LYS A 399 5.08 -21.84 -7.56
N ALA A 400 5.48 -22.67 -6.60
CA ALA A 400 4.79 -23.91 -6.26
C ALA A 400 3.33 -23.68 -5.82
N ARG A 401 3.06 -22.57 -5.13
CA ARG A 401 1.73 -22.16 -4.70
C ARG A 401 0.88 -21.56 -5.83
N GLY A 402 1.47 -21.25 -6.98
CA GLY A 402 0.78 -20.60 -8.10
C GLY A 402 0.53 -19.11 -7.86
N GLN A 403 1.25 -18.49 -6.92
CA GLN A 403 1.02 -17.10 -6.54
C GLN A 403 1.66 -16.13 -7.53
N VAL A 404 0.99 -15.01 -7.78
CA VAL A 404 1.51 -13.90 -8.60
C VAL A 404 1.52 -12.63 -7.76
N ILE A 405 2.71 -12.06 -7.57
CA ILE A 405 2.89 -10.81 -6.83
C ILE A 405 3.56 -9.80 -7.76
N VAL A 406 2.93 -8.63 -7.92
CA VAL A 406 3.41 -7.56 -8.80
C VAL A 406 3.69 -6.33 -7.94
N GLY A 407 4.94 -5.88 -7.87
CA GLY A 407 5.33 -4.64 -7.22
C GLY A 407 5.44 -3.49 -8.22
N MET A 408 4.86 -2.34 -7.90
CA MET A 408 5.07 -1.07 -8.58
C MET A 408 5.71 -0.09 -7.61
N LEU A 409 6.79 0.56 -8.06
CA LEU A 409 7.52 1.54 -7.25
C LEU A 409 7.53 2.92 -7.91
N HIS A 410 6.88 3.89 -7.28
CA HIS A 410 6.99 5.29 -7.69
C HIS A 410 8.19 5.99 -7.02
N ARG A 411 8.80 6.94 -7.71
CA ARG A 411 10.07 7.55 -7.30
C ARG A 411 9.96 8.63 -6.21
N SER A 412 8.89 9.42 -6.19
CA SER A 412 8.86 10.62 -5.35
C SER A 412 7.51 10.99 -4.75
N VAL A 413 6.43 10.26 -5.04
CA VAL A 413 5.11 10.65 -4.56
C VAL A 413 5.00 10.37 -3.06
N GLY A 414 4.49 11.34 -2.30
CA GLY A 414 4.18 11.12 -0.88
C GLY A 414 3.00 10.17 -0.68
N HIS A 415 2.82 9.69 0.54
CA HIS A 415 1.78 8.71 0.90
C HIS A 415 0.38 9.05 0.35
N LEU A 416 -0.13 10.25 0.64
CA LEU A 416 -1.45 10.69 0.15
C LEU A 416 -1.49 10.78 -1.37
N GLY A 417 -0.38 11.17 -2.01
CA GLY A 417 -0.34 11.29 -3.46
C GLY A 417 -0.52 9.94 -4.17
N ILE A 418 -0.22 8.81 -3.51
CA ILE A 418 -0.42 7.46 -4.07
C ILE A 418 -1.89 7.23 -4.47
N PHE A 419 -2.87 7.77 -3.73
CA PHE A 419 -4.29 7.51 -3.98
C PHE A 419 -5.16 8.76 -4.18
N VAL A 420 -4.66 9.97 -3.85
CA VAL A 420 -5.42 11.23 -4.03
C VAL A 420 -4.96 12.03 -5.25
N SER A 421 -3.75 11.80 -5.75
CA SER A 421 -3.20 12.61 -6.85
C SER A 421 -3.87 12.26 -8.18
N GLY A 422 -4.45 13.25 -8.84
CA GLY A 422 -4.97 13.10 -10.20
C GLY A 422 -3.89 12.71 -11.22
N THR A 423 -2.64 13.14 -11.01
CA THR A 423 -1.50 12.71 -11.84
C THR A 423 -1.25 11.21 -11.69
N VAL A 424 -1.28 10.70 -10.44
CA VAL A 424 -1.11 9.28 -10.17
C VAL A 424 -2.30 8.46 -10.64
N ALA A 425 -3.51 9.02 -10.55
CA ALA A 425 -4.72 8.41 -11.10
C ALA A 425 -4.63 8.23 -12.62
N LYS A 426 -4.21 9.28 -13.35
CA LYS A 426 -4.10 9.27 -14.82
C LYS A 426 -3.01 8.35 -15.36
N LYS A 427 -1.98 8.08 -14.58
CA LYS A 427 -0.84 7.25 -14.98
C LYS A 427 -0.87 5.89 -14.30
N GLU A 428 -0.48 5.79 -13.04
CA GLU A 428 -0.28 4.53 -12.34
C GLU A 428 -1.59 3.74 -12.18
N HIS A 429 -2.66 4.34 -11.64
CA HIS A 429 -3.94 3.62 -11.47
C HIS A 429 -4.59 3.26 -12.80
N ALA A 430 -4.49 4.15 -13.80
CA ALA A 430 -4.95 3.87 -15.16
C ALA A 430 -4.25 2.65 -15.76
N GLN A 431 -2.92 2.55 -15.58
CA GLN A 431 -2.18 1.38 -16.03
C GLN A 431 -2.49 0.12 -15.23
N ILE A 432 -2.66 0.21 -13.89
CA ILE A 432 -3.05 -0.96 -13.08
C ILE A 432 -4.40 -1.51 -13.56
N VAL A 433 -5.39 -0.63 -13.79
CA VAL A 433 -6.71 -1.04 -14.30
C VAL A 433 -6.61 -1.64 -15.70
N SER A 434 -5.81 -1.04 -16.60
CA SER A 434 -5.66 -1.54 -17.97
C SER A 434 -5.02 -2.94 -18.03
N VAL A 435 -4.02 -3.20 -17.19
CA VAL A 435 -3.25 -4.46 -17.24
C VAL A 435 -3.73 -5.53 -16.27
N LEU A 436 -4.74 -5.27 -15.43
CA LEU A 436 -5.17 -6.23 -14.39
C LEU A 436 -5.54 -7.61 -14.96
N LYS A 437 -6.20 -7.63 -16.14
CA LYS A 437 -6.55 -8.87 -16.84
C LYS A 437 -5.31 -9.60 -17.39
N SER A 438 -4.25 -8.86 -17.73
CA SER A 438 -2.97 -9.42 -18.17
C SER A 438 -2.15 -9.94 -17.00
N ILE A 439 -2.21 -9.30 -15.83
CA ILE A 439 -1.58 -9.77 -14.58
C ILE A 439 -2.09 -11.16 -14.18
N GLU A 440 -3.37 -11.46 -14.38
CA GLU A 440 -3.92 -12.79 -14.08
C GLU A 440 -3.35 -13.92 -14.94
N LEU A 441 -2.80 -13.59 -16.10
CA LEU A 441 -2.18 -14.52 -17.03
C LEU A 441 -0.66 -14.66 -16.84
N LEU A 442 -0.08 -13.86 -15.95
CA LEU A 442 1.32 -13.98 -15.61
C LEU A 442 1.62 -15.41 -15.09
N PRO A 443 2.82 -15.95 -15.40
CA PRO A 443 3.33 -17.09 -14.66
C PRO A 443 3.32 -16.80 -13.15
N PRO A 444 3.17 -17.82 -12.30
CA PRO A 444 3.48 -17.68 -10.89
C PRO A 444 4.89 -17.11 -10.69
N GLY A 445 5.04 -16.18 -9.76
CA GLY A 445 6.30 -15.51 -9.51
C GLY A 445 6.12 -14.11 -8.94
N LEU A 446 7.25 -13.41 -8.86
CA LEU A 446 7.37 -12.07 -8.34
C LEU A 446 7.81 -11.14 -9.47
N TYR A 447 7.08 -10.05 -9.69
CA TYR A 447 7.27 -9.18 -10.84
C TYR A 447 7.38 -7.71 -10.42
N GLY A 448 8.27 -6.96 -11.05
CA GLY A 448 8.28 -5.50 -11.06
C GLY A 448 7.47 -4.99 -12.25
N MET A 449 6.47 -4.13 -12.00
CA MET A 449 5.73 -3.44 -13.06
C MET A 449 6.39 -2.09 -13.35
N VAL A 450 6.89 -1.94 -14.57
CA VAL A 450 7.55 -0.71 -15.07
C VAL A 450 6.64 -0.05 -16.09
N ILE A 451 6.40 1.25 -15.92
CA ILE A 451 5.61 2.07 -16.86
C ILE A 451 6.57 3.00 -17.60
N HIS A 452 6.73 2.76 -18.90
CA HIS A 452 7.50 3.60 -19.80
C HIS A 452 6.61 4.65 -20.46
N GLU A 453 7.11 5.88 -20.57
CA GLU A 453 6.40 6.97 -21.25
C GLU A 453 6.98 7.17 -22.65
N ARG A 454 6.12 7.13 -23.67
CA ARG A 454 6.46 7.49 -25.05
C ARG A 454 5.67 8.72 -25.46
N LYS A 455 6.36 9.74 -25.99
CA LYS A 455 5.69 10.90 -26.59
C LYS A 455 5.26 10.54 -28.00
N GLY A 456 3.97 10.32 -28.19
CA GLY A 456 3.34 10.08 -29.50
C GLY A 456 2.82 11.37 -30.14
N SER A 457 2.28 11.25 -31.36
CA SER A 457 1.69 12.36 -32.11
C SER A 457 0.34 12.86 -31.55
N ALA A 458 -0.33 12.05 -30.73
CA ALA A 458 -1.62 12.35 -30.11
C ALA A 458 -1.55 12.58 -28.58
N GLY A 459 -0.36 12.50 -27.96
CA GLY A 459 -0.19 12.65 -26.52
C GLY A 459 0.94 11.80 -25.95
N VAL A 460 0.86 11.49 -24.65
CA VAL A 460 1.76 10.56 -23.97
C VAL A 460 1.12 9.17 -24.00
N ASP A 461 1.78 8.22 -24.65
CA ASP A 461 1.42 6.81 -24.62
C ASP A 461 2.23 6.10 -23.52
N TYR A 462 1.59 5.18 -22.82
CA TYR A 462 2.22 4.39 -21.76
C TYR A 462 2.40 2.95 -22.22
N GLU A 463 3.60 2.41 -22.06
CA GLU A 463 3.89 1.00 -22.28
C GLU A 463 4.23 0.34 -20.94
N VAL A 464 3.59 -0.80 -20.66
CA VAL A 464 3.82 -1.55 -19.43
C VAL A 464 4.68 -2.78 -19.72
N GLU A 465 5.67 -2.99 -18.87
CA GLU A 465 6.57 -4.13 -18.89
C GLU A 465 6.60 -4.80 -17.52
N PHE A 466 6.65 -6.14 -17.51
CA PHE A 466 6.79 -6.92 -16.30
C PHE A 466 8.18 -7.58 -16.26
N GLU A 467 8.96 -7.22 -15.25
CA GLU A 467 10.29 -7.79 -14.99
C GLU A 467 10.17 -8.84 -13.89
N GLU A 468 10.54 -10.10 -14.18
CA GLU A 468 10.54 -11.14 -13.15
C GLU A 468 11.75 -10.97 -12.22
N HIS A 469 11.51 -11.01 -10.91
CA HIS A 469 12.55 -10.94 -9.89
C HIS A 469 12.53 -12.18 -9.01
N SER A 470 13.67 -12.48 -8.40
CA SER A 470 13.74 -13.47 -7.33
C SER A 470 13.47 -12.82 -5.97
N LEU A 471 12.76 -13.54 -5.10
CA LEU A 471 12.53 -13.15 -3.72
C LEU A 471 13.86 -12.97 -2.98
N GLU A 472 14.84 -13.82 -3.27
CA GLU A 472 16.17 -13.80 -2.66
C GLU A 472 16.92 -12.51 -3.01
N GLU A 473 16.87 -12.08 -4.27
CA GLU A 473 17.43 -10.79 -4.71
C GLU A 473 16.74 -9.61 -4.00
N ILE A 474 15.42 -9.59 -3.98
CA ILE A 474 14.66 -8.48 -3.38
C ILE A 474 14.89 -8.44 -1.86
N ALA A 475 14.92 -9.60 -1.19
CA ALA A 475 15.26 -9.71 0.23
C ALA A 475 16.66 -9.16 0.50
N SER A 476 17.67 -9.51 -0.31
CA SER A 476 19.03 -8.98 -0.15
C SER A 476 19.10 -7.44 -0.29
N ARG A 477 18.24 -6.86 -1.15
CA ARG A 477 18.19 -5.41 -1.40
C ARG A 477 17.44 -4.65 -0.31
N LEU A 478 16.30 -5.18 0.14
CA LEU A 478 15.41 -4.51 1.10
C LEU A 478 15.78 -4.80 2.56
N ASN A 479 16.38 -5.95 2.86
CA ASN A 479 16.74 -6.41 4.21
C ASN A 479 18.25 -6.43 4.44
N ARG A 480 18.94 -5.32 4.14
CA ARG A 480 20.41 -5.19 4.24
C ARG A 480 21.01 -5.63 5.59
N PHE A 481 20.24 -5.54 6.68
CA PHE A 481 20.70 -5.87 8.03
C PHE A 481 20.15 -7.20 8.55
N ASP A 482 19.63 -8.07 7.69
CA ASP A 482 19.07 -9.38 8.06
C ASP A 482 18.09 -9.28 9.24
N ARG A 483 17.28 -8.21 9.28
CA ARG A 483 16.32 -7.89 10.34
C ARG A 483 16.91 -7.74 11.74
N VAL A 484 18.23 -7.63 11.88
CA VAL A 484 18.88 -7.38 13.19
C VAL A 484 18.40 -6.07 13.80
N ASP A 485 18.08 -5.07 12.96
CA ASP A 485 17.52 -3.79 13.37
C ASP A 485 16.07 -3.89 13.90
N GLU A 486 15.38 -5.00 13.66
CA GLU A 486 14.01 -5.22 14.13
C GLU A 486 13.97 -5.91 15.51
N LYS A 487 15.05 -6.53 15.98
CA LYS A 487 15.11 -7.17 17.31
C LYS A 487 14.73 -6.24 18.48
N PRO A 488 15.14 -4.96 18.51
CA PRO A 488 14.70 -4.03 19.54
C PRO A 488 13.17 -3.82 19.58
N PHE A 489 12.47 -4.02 18.47
CA PHE A 489 11.00 -3.90 18.42
C PHE A 489 10.31 -5.10 19.08
N GLU A 490 10.94 -6.27 19.12
CA GLU A 490 10.46 -7.41 19.93
C GLU A 490 10.44 -7.04 21.42
N THR A 491 11.47 -6.34 21.89
CA THR A 491 11.52 -5.78 23.25
C THR A 491 10.35 -4.82 23.50
N VAL A 492 10.07 -3.95 22.52
CA VAL A 492 8.94 -3.00 22.60
C VAL A 492 7.62 -3.74 22.69
N ALA A 493 7.40 -4.78 21.87
CA ALA A 493 6.19 -5.58 21.91
C ALA A 493 5.96 -6.24 23.28
N ASN A 494 7.02 -6.86 23.83
CA ASN A 494 6.97 -7.49 25.15
C ASN A 494 6.71 -6.48 26.27
N LEU A 495 7.40 -5.34 26.25
CA LEU A 495 7.20 -4.27 27.24
C LEU A 495 5.81 -3.64 27.11
N SER A 496 5.31 -3.49 25.88
CA SER A 496 3.98 -2.95 25.60
C SER A 496 2.88 -3.83 26.18
N ASP A 497 2.99 -5.16 26.09
CA ASP A 497 2.02 -6.05 26.74
C ASP A 497 2.02 -5.89 28.27
N PHE A 498 3.18 -5.61 28.88
CA PHE A 498 3.27 -5.30 30.30
C PHE A 498 2.62 -3.95 30.64
N THR A 499 2.95 -2.87 29.91
CA THR A 499 2.40 -1.53 30.18
C THR A 499 0.89 -1.46 29.92
N GLN A 500 0.41 -2.16 28.89
CA GLN A 500 -1.02 -2.34 28.62
C GLN A 500 -1.74 -2.97 29.81
N ARG A 501 -1.25 -4.11 30.31
CA ARG A 501 -1.85 -4.79 31.47
C ARG A 501 -1.77 -3.95 32.74
N ALA A 502 -0.67 -3.21 32.93
CA ALA A 502 -0.54 -2.32 34.08
C ALA A 502 -1.58 -1.18 34.02
N TYR A 503 -1.80 -0.60 32.84
CA TYR A 503 -2.86 0.39 32.66
C TYR A 503 -4.25 -0.18 32.97
N GLU A 504 -4.59 -1.33 32.37
CA GLU A 504 -5.89 -2.00 32.56
C GLU A 504 -6.18 -2.34 34.03
N LEU A 505 -5.18 -2.84 34.76
CA LEU A 505 -5.35 -3.27 36.15
C LEU A 505 -5.38 -2.10 37.14
N PHE A 506 -4.53 -1.08 36.93
CA PHE A 506 -4.29 -0.07 37.97
C PHE A 506 -4.90 1.31 37.67
N ALA A 507 -4.99 1.71 36.40
CA ALA A 507 -5.41 3.07 36.02
C ALA A 507 -6.78 3.11 35.36
N GLN A 508 -7.10 2.14 34.48
CA GLN A 508 -8.33 2.11 33.71
C GLN A 508 -9.61 2.25 34.55
N PRO A 509 -9.79 1.55 35.70
CA PRO A 509 -11.01 1.71 36.49
C PRO A 509 -11.27 3.14 36.95
N TYR A 510 -10.21 3.88 37.28
CA TYR A 510 -10.31 5.29 37.68
C TYR A 510 -10.60 6.20 36.49
N VAL A 511 -9.96 5.95 35.34
CA VAL A 511 -10.19 6.71 34.11
C VAL A 511 -11.64 6.54 33.64
N GLN A 512 -12.15 5.31 33.62
CA GLN A 512 -13.52 5.02 33.26
C GLN A 512 -14.52 5.61 34.27
N ALA A 513 -14.20 5.62 35.57
CA ALA A 513 -15.06 6.22 36.59
C ALA A 513 -15.26 7.73 36.44
N VAL A 514 -14.28 8.45 35.87
CA VAL A 514 -14.38 9.91 35.60
C VAL A 514 -14.81 10.23 34.17
N SER A 515 -14.94 9.22 33.31
CA SER A 515 -15.30 9.37 31.91
C SER A 515 -16.80 9.15 31.70
N ASN A 516 -17.40 10.00 30.87
CA ASN A 516 -18.77 9.85 30.41
C ASN A 516 -18.94 10.59 29.06
N GLU A 517 -20.12 10.50 28.46
CA GLU A 517 -20.35 11.08 27.13
C GLU A 517 -20.16 12.61 27.10
N MET A 518 -20.47 13.32 28.18
CA MET A 518 -20.28 14.77 28.25
C MET A 518 -18.79 15.13 28.28
N THR A 519 -18.01 14.50 29.16
CA THR A 519 -16.55 14.75 29.23
C THR A 519 -15.86 14.35 27.94
N ALA A 520 -16.23 13.20 27.37
CA ALA A 520 -15.70 12.73 26.09
C ALA A 520 -16.03 13.70 24.95
N ARG A 521 -17.25 14.24 24.89
CA ARG A 521 -17.60 15.27 23.91
C ARG A 521 -16.78 16.54 24.09
N VAL A 522 -16.62 17.04 25.31
CA VAL A 522 -15.79 18.23 25.58
C VAL A 522 -14.35 18.00 25.11
N LEU A 523 -13.75 16.85 25.44
CA LEU A 523 -12.39 16.51 24.98
C LEU A 523 -12.28 16.51 23.44
N ARG A 524 -13.27 15.95 22.74
CA ARG A 524 -13.28 15.92 21.27
C ARG A 524 -13.42 17.32 20.66
N GLU A 525 -14.33 18.15 21.16
CA GLU A 525 -14.60 19.50 20.62
C GLU A 525 -13.45 20.49 20.88
N PHE A 526 -12.75 20.33 22.01
CA PHE A 526 -11.57 21.13 22.36
C PHE A 526 -10.25 20.54 21.88
N HIS A 527 -10.27 19.40 21.19
CA HIS A 527 -9.09 18.91 20.50
C HIS A 527 -8.57 20.00 19.53
N PRO A 528 -7.26 20.32 19.50
CA PRO A 528 -6.72 21.45 18.75
C PRO A 528 -7.19 21.52 17.29
N LEU A 529 -7.30 20.34 16.64
CA LEU A 529 -7.75 20.23 15.26
C LEU A 529 -9.23 20.59 15.04
N ARG A 530 -10.11 20.42 16.02
CA ARG A 530 -11.50 20.92 15.96
C ARG A 530 -11.57 22.37 16.42
N MET A 531 -10.84 22.70 17.48
CA MET A 531 -10.79 24.03 18.07
C MET A 531 -10.44 25.11 17.07
N GLN A 532 -9.40 24.89 16.26
CA GLN A 532 -9.01 25.86 15.23
C GLN A 532 -10.12 26.13 14.22
N ASN A 533 -11.00 25.16 13.93
CA ASN A 533 -12.02 25.33 12.91
C ASN A 533 -13.16 26.22 13.41
N TRP A 534 -13.68 25.99 14.62
CA TRP A 534 -14.72 26.87 15.14
C TRP A 534 -14.17 28.24 15.58
N LEU A 535 -12.90 28.33 16.02
CA LEU A 535 -12.27 29.60 16.37
C LEU A 535 -12.16 30.56 15.17
N PHE A 536 -11.84 30.00 14.00
CA PHE A 536 -11.82 30.71 12.72
C PHE A 536 -13.10 30.39 11.93
N SER A 537 -14.26 30.79 12.46
CA SER A 537 -15.57 30.65 11.79
C SER A 537 -16.49 31.80 12.18
N ASP A 538 -17.68 31.86 11.59
CA ASP A 538 -18.72 32.82 11.94
C ASP A 538 -19.33 32.58 13.33
N LEU A 539 -19.00 31.47 13.99
CA LEU A 539 -19.30 31.27 15.42
C LEU A 539 -18.50 32.22 16.32
N ASN A 540 -17.39 32.78 15.83
CA ASN A 540 -16.60 33.79 16.53
C ASN A 540 -16.99 35.19 16.04
N PRO A 541 -17.70 36.02 16.84
CA PRO A 541 -18.16 37.34 16.41
C PRO A 541 -17.03 38.29 15.98
N TRP A 542 -15.80 38.07 16.46
CA TRP A 542 -14.64 38.85 16.05
C TRP A 542 -14.28 38.64 14.57
N MET A 543 -14.78 37.59 13.92
CA MET A 543 -14.56 37.32 12.49
C MET A 543 -15.55 38.04 11.57
N ALA A 544 -16.59 38.70 12.10
CA ALA A 544 -17.69 39.26 11.31
C ALA A 544 -17.26 40.33 10.28
N TRP A 545 -16.12 41.00 10.51
CA TRP A 545 -15.57 42.00 9.58
C TRP A 545 -14.83 41.40 8.38
N LEU A 546 -14.42 40.12 8.44
CA LEU A 546 -13.56 39.52 7.41
C LEU A 546 -14.26 39.36 6.07
N LYS A 547 -15.51 38.85 6.06
CA LYS A 547 -16.27 38.68 4.82
C LYS A 547 -16.44 39.99 4.04
N PRO A 548 -16.98 41.08 4.64
CA PRO A 548 -17.13 42.34 3.90
C PRO A 548 -15.78 42.94 3.51
N ALA A 549 -14.74 42.81 4.34
CA ALA A 549 -13.39 43.24 3.97
C ALA A 549 -12.82 42.45 2.78
N ALA A 550 -13.00 41.13 2.76
CA ALA A 550 -12.57 40.28 1.66
C ALA A 550 -13.34 40.57 0.37
N ASP A 551 -14.64 40.83 0.45
CA ASP A 551 -15.46 41.20 -0.72
C ASP A 551 -15.01 42.57 -1.28
N ALA A 552 -14.70 43.54 -0.41
CA ALA A 552 -14.10 44.82 -0.83
C ALA A 552 -12.73 44.60 -1.50
N VAL A 553 -11.85 43.80 -0.89
CA VAL A 553 -10.53 43.47 -1.45
C VAL A 553 -10.65 42.79 -2.82
N ARG A 554 -11.59 41.85 -3.01
CA ARG A 554 -11.84 41.21 -4.30
C ARG A 554 -12.28 42.22 -5.36
N SER A 555 -13.12 43.20 -4.98
CA SER A 555 -13.60 44.24 -5.89
C SER A 555 -12.52 45.29 -6.27
N SER A 556 -11.52 45.50 -5.40
CA SER A 556 -10.47 46.51 -5.57
C SER A 556 -9.07 45.90 -5.47
N ARG A 557 -8.89 44.69 -5.99
CA ARG A 557 -7.64 43.92 -5.89
C ARG A 557 -6.53 44.65 -6.66
N GLN A 558 -5.44 44.96 -5.97
CA GLN A 558 -4.22 45.56 -6.51
C GLN A 558 -3.10 44.52 -6.42
N ALA A 559 -3.14 43.53 -7.32
CA ALA A 559 -2.16 42.46 -7.35
C ALA A 559 -0.83 42.96 -7.93
N LEU A 560 0.27 42.64 -7.24
CA LEU A 560 1.61 42.90 -7.73
C LEU A 560 2.06 41.75 -8.64
N ASP A 561 2.93 42.07 -9.61
CA ASP A 561 3.52 41.07 -10.50
C ASP A 561 4.27 39.98 -9.69
N PRO A 562 4.08 38.68 -9.99
CA PRO A 562 4.80 37.59 -9.32
C PRO A 562 6.33 37.73 -9.39
N ASP A 563 6.87 38.33 -10.45
CA ASP A 563 8.30 38.54 -10.67
C ASP A 563 8.84 39.82 -10.03
N HIS A 564 8.00 40.57 -9.32
CA HIS A 564 8.41 41.77 -8.59
C HIS A 564 9.50 41.45 -7.54
N PRO A 565 10.58 42.26 -7.40
CA PRO A 565 11.69 41.95 -6.50
C PRO A 565 11.28 41.68 -5.04
N LEU A 566 10.37 42.46 -4.48
CA LEU A 566 9.85 42.25 -3.12
C LEU A 566 9.05 40.94 -2.97
N ARG A 567 8.39 40.46 -4.03
CA ARG A 567 7.69 39.16 -4.05
C ARG A 567 8.68 38.00 -4.13
N GLN A 568 9.76 38.16 -4.89
CA GLN A 568 10.85 37.18 -4.93
C GLN A 568 11.57 37.09 -3.58
N GLN A 569 11.78 38.23 -2.90
CA GLN A 569 12.35 38.26 -1.54
C GLN A 569 11.42 37.61 -0.50
N GLU A 570 10.11 37.87 -0.57
CA GLU A 570 9.09 37.18 0.25
C GLU A 570 9.16 35.66 0.03
N GLN A 571 9.24 35.22 -1.23
CA GLN A 571 9.35 33.81 -1.60
C GLN A 571 10.63 33.16 -1.08
N ALA A 572 11.78 33.84 -1.19
CA ALA A 572 13.05 33.34 -0.66
C ALA A 572 13.00 33.20 0.86
N GLY A 573 12.42 34.19 1.57
CA GLY A 573 12.24 34.12 3.03
C GLY A 573 11.31 32.98 3.45
N ALA A 574 10.21 32.77 2.73
CA ALA A 574 9.29 31.66 2.98
C ALA A 574 9.94 30.29 2.72
N GLU A 575 10.78 30.17 1.69
CA GLU A 575 11.55 28.97 1.39
C GLU A 575 12.60 28.69 2.47
N MET A 576 13.25 29.71 3.03
CA MET A 576 14.17 29.55 4.16
C MET A 576 13.47 29.04 5.43
N LEU A 577 12.26 29.52 5.71
CA LEU A 577 11.44 29.02 6.82
C LEU A 577 11.01 27.56 6.60
N SER A 578 10.56 27.23 5.39
CA SER A 578 10.26 25.85 4.98
C SER A 578 11.46 24.92 5.18
N ALA A 579 12.63 25.31 4.66
CA ALA A 579 13.88 24.58 4.81
C ALA A 579 14.29 24.42 6.29
N GLY A 580 14.06 25.44 7.13
CA GLY A 580 14.32 25.38 8.57
C GLY A 580 13.42 24.38 9.30
N LEU A 581 12.13 24.33 8.95
CA LEU A 581 11.19 23.34 9.50
C LEU A 581 11.51 21.92 9.05
N ASP A 582 11.96 21.74 7.81
CA ASP A 582 12.43 20.44 7.32
C ASP A 582 13.74 20.00 7.99
N ALA A 583 14.67 20.93 8.25
CA ALA A 583 15.87 20.65 9.02
C ALA A 583 15.52 20.24 10.46
N TYR A 584 14.57 20.93 11.09
CA TYR A 584 14.05 20.54 12.40
C TYR A 584 13.45 19.12 12.37
N ARG A 585 12.61 18.81 11.38
CA ARG A 585 12.04 17.48 11.18
C ARG A 585 13.14 16.42 11.09
N ALA A 586 14.12 16.61 10.21
CA ALA A 586 15.19 15.65 10.00
C ALA A 586 16.04 15.43 11.27
N VAL A 587 16.33 16.49 12.03
CA VAL A 587 17.04 16.38 13.32
C VAL A 587 16.19 15.65 14.35
N ARG A 588 14.90 15.99 14.48
CA ARG A 588 13.96 15.32 15.39
C ARG A 588 13.87 13.82 15.08
N ASP A 589 13.72 13.47 13.80
CA ASP A 589 13.55 12.08 13.36
C ASP A 589 14.85 11.28 13.61
N ALA A 590 16.02 11.86 13.34
CA ALA A 590 17.31 11.28 13.67
C ALA A 590 17.51 11.06 15.19
N MET A 591 17.11 12.04 16.01
CA MET A 591 17.17 11.91 17.47
C MET A 591 16.19 10.86 18.00
N THR A 592 15.02 10.74 17.37
CA THR A 592 13.99 9.72 17.68
C THR A 592 14.55 8.31 17.41
N GLU A 593 15.13 8.10 16.23
CA GLU A 593 15.82 6.84 15.87
C GLU A 593 16.97 6.53 16.84
N TYR A 594 17.84 7.51 17.11
CA TYR A 594 18.96 7.36 18.04
C TYR A 594 18.48 6.95 19.45
N THR A 595 17.49 7.66 19.97
CA THR A 595 16.94 7.39 21.31
C THR A 595 16.32 6.01 21.38
N PHE A 596 15.53 5.64 20.36
CA PHE A 596 14.90 4.33 20.28
C PHE A 596 15.93 3.20 20.38
N PHE A 597 16.96 3.21 19.55
CA PHE A 597 17.98 2.16 19.56
C PHE A 597 18.83 2.17 20.83
N ASN A 598 19.15 3.34 21.39
CA ASN A 598 19.88 3.41 22.66
C ASN A 598 19.08 2.88 23.85
N VAL A 599 17.76 3.00 23.84
CA VAL A 599 16.92 2.40 24.88
C VAL A 599 16.74 0.91 24.60
N TYR A 600 16.15 0.55 23.46
CA TYR A 600 15.60 -0.79 23.25
C TYR A 600 16.64 -1.84 22.82
N ALA A 601 17.71 -1.45 22.11
CA ALA A 601 18.78 -2.40 21.78
C ALA A 601 19.62 -2.76 23.01
N ASN A 602 19.68 -1.87 24.00
CA ASN A 602 20.33 -2.14 25.29
C ASN A 602 19.45 -2.94 26.24
N LEU A 603 18.12 -2.79 26.18
CA LEU A 603 17.17 -3.57 26.97
C LEU A 603 16.97 -4.99 26.43
N PHE A 604 17.12 -5.21 25.12
CA PHE A 604 16.90 -6.52 24.48
C PHE A 604 17.61 -7.69 25.19
N PRO A 605 18.93 -7.64 25.50
CA PRO A 605 19.61 -8.75 26.19
C PRO A 605 19.08 -9.07 27.61
N PHE A 606 18.33 -8.15 28.24
CA PHE A 606 17.77 -8.34 29.59
C PHE A 606 16.39 -8.99 29.59
N LEU A 607 15.61 -8.80 28.51
CA LEU A 607 14.22 -9.22 28.42
C LEU A 607 14.02 -10.47 27.54
N SER A 608 14.99 -10.79 26.69
CA SER A 608 14.98 -11.99 25.84
C SER A 608 15.33 -13.26 26.62
N GLY A 609 14.49 -13.63 27.59
CA GLY A 609 14.48 -14.94 28.26
C GLY A 609 13.46 -15.92 27.66
N SER A 610 12.69 -15.49 26.66
CA SER A 610 11.75 -16.31 25.90
C SER A 610 12.34 -16.48 24.51
N GLU A 611 12.63 -17.72 24.09
CA GLU A 611 12.95 -17.96 22.68
C GLU A 611 11.77 -17.49 21.85
N PRO A 612 11.98 -16.59 20.87
CA PRO A 612 10.93 -16.23 19.94
C PRO A 612 10.50 -17.49 19.17
N PRO A 613 9.21 -17.62 18.77
CA PRO A 613 8.86 -18.58 17.74
C PRO A 613 9.79 -18.33 16.56
N ALA A 614 10.45 -19.39 16.07
CA ALA A 614 11.37 -19.29 14.96
C ALA A 614 10.67 -18.61 13.78
N ARG A 615 10.99 -17.32 13.54
CA ARG A 615 10.55 -16.61 12.35
C ARG A 615 11.02 -17.43 11.15
N ALA A 616 10.11 -17.78 10.27
CA ALA A 616 10.40 -18.50 9.03
C ALA A 616 11.13 -17.56 8.04
N GLY A 617 12.31 -17.06 8.41
CA GLY A 617 13.04 -16.05 7.63
C GLY A 617 14.54 -16.31 7.52
N THR A 618 15.08 -17.28 8.26
CA THR A 618 16.46 -17.76 8.04
C THR A 618 16.41 -19.22 7.67
N SER A 619 15.97 -19.52 6.45
CA SER A 619 16.43 -20.75 5.82
C SER A 619 17.95 -20.64 5.76
N ALA A 620 18.65 -21.48 6.52
CA ALA A 620 20.02 -21.84 6.20
C ALA A 620 20.09 -22.11 4.68
N ALA A 621 21.21 -21.79 4.03
CA ALA A 621 21.42 -21.95 2.59
C ALA A 621 21.19 -23.41 2.15
N THR A 622 19.91 -23.76 2.01
CA THR A 622 19.43 -25.04 1.54
C THR A 622 19.56 -24.93 0.05
N ALA A 623 20.31 -25.84 -0.57
CA ALA A 623 20.42 -25.85 -2.01
C ALA A 623 18.98 -25.85 -2.59
N PRO A 624 18.67 -25.06 -3.63
CA PRO A 624 17.28 -24.94 -4.10
C PRO A 624 16.60 -26.28 -4.44
N GLN A 625 17.38 -27.29 -4.82
CA GLN A 625 16.95 -28.68 -5.06
C GLN A 625 16.45 -29.43 -3.81
N ASP A 626 16.83 -28.96 -2.61
CA ASP A 626 16.49 -29.58 -1.33
C ASP A 626 15.24 -29.00 -0.69
N LEU A 627 14.69 -27.93 -1.26
CA LEU A 627 13.46 -27.29 -0.81
C LEU A 627 12.27 -28.28 -0.85
N PRO A 628 11.38 -28.29 0.17
CA PRO A 628 10.24 -29.20 0.24
C PRO A 628 9.33 -29.14 -1.01
N GLU A 629 9.14 -27.94 -1.55
CA GLU A 629 8.29 -27.68 -2.71
C GLU A 629 8.89 -28.29 -3.98
N VAL A 630 10.21 -28.17 -4.14
CA VAL A 630 10.94 -28.76 -5.26
C VAL A 630 10.93 -30.28 -5.16
N LYS A 631 11.22 -30.85 -3.98
CA LYS A 631 11.14 -32.30 -3.76
C LYS A 631 9.75 -32.86 -4.03
N THR A 632 8.71 -32.14 -3.60
CA THR A 632 7.31 -32.52 -3.85
C THR A 632 6.98 -32.48 -5.35
N ALA A 633 7.41 -31.42 -6.05
CA ALA A 633 7.21 -31.31 -7.50
C ALA A 633 7.95 -32.43 -8.26
N LEU A 634 9.21 -32.70 -7.91
CA LEU A 634 10.02 -33.76 -8.52
C LEU A 634 9.45 -35.16 -8.24
N ALA A 635 8.94 -35.43 -7.03
CA ALA A 635 8.27 -36.69 -6.71
C ALA A 635 6.98 -36.90 -7.53
N ALA A 636 6.37 -35.81 -8.00
CA ALA A 636 5.19 -35.81 -8.85
C ALA A 636 5.50 -35.74 -10.36
N VAL A 637 6.76 -35.85 -10.79
CA VAL A 637 7.19 -35.66 -12.20
C VAL A 637 6.42 -36.52 -13.21
N GLY A 638 6.05 -37.76 -12.84
CA GLY A 638 5.28 -38.68 -13.67
C GLY A 638 3.76 -38.65 -13.45
N ARG A 639 3.24 -37.75 -12.61
CA ARG A 639 1.81 -37.63 -12.28
C ARG A 639 1.18 -36.47 -13.05
N GLY A 640 -0.07 -36.66 -13.47
CA GLY A 640 -0.84 -35.67 -14.23
C GLY A 640 -1.39 -36.24 -15.54
N GLY A 641 -1.86 -35.34 -16.39
CA GLY A 641 -2.39 -35.64 -17.72
C GLY A 641 -2.09 -34.50 -18.70
N TYR A 642 -3.07 -34.19 -19.54
CA TYR A 642 -2.93 -33.20 -20.60
C TYR A 642 -2.53 -31.79 -20.11
N ALA A 643 -3.10 -31.35 -18.98
CA ALA A 643 -2.83 -30.02 -18.43
C ALA A 643 -1.36 -29.87 -18.01
N GLU A 644 -0.85 -30.83 -17.24
CA GLU A 644 0.55 -30.88 -16.83
C GLU A 644 1.49 -30.97 -18.03
N ALA A 645 1.11 -31.71 -19.07
CA ALA A 645 1.90 -31.81 -20.30
C ALA A 645 2.01 -30.47 -21.04
N ILE A 646 0.90 -29.74 -21.21
CA ILE A 646 0.90 -28.41 -21.85
C ILE A 646 1.74 -27.42 -21.04
N ALA A 647 1.55 -27.37 -19.73
CA ALA A 647 2.32 -26.49 -18.86
C ALA A 647 3.82 -26.82 -18.91
N ARG A 648 4.19 -28.10 -18.90
CA ARG A 648 5.58 -28.55 -19.00
C ARG A 648 6.23 -28.16 -20.34
N LEU A 649 5.52 -28.34 -21.43
CA LEU A 649 5.99 -27.92 -22.76
C LEU A 649 6.21 -26.40 -22.82
N ALA A 650 5.27 -25.62 -22.27
CA ALA A 650 5.41 -24.17 -22.21
C ALA A 650 6.62 -23.74 -21.37
N CYS A 651 6.93 -24.42 -20.26
CA CYS A 651 8.11 -24.16 -19.45
C CYS A 651 9.42 -24.53 -20.16
N LEU A 652 9.50 -25.71 -20.79
CA LEU A 652 10.68 -26.17 -21.54
C LEU A 652 11.00 -25.28 -22.74
N LEU A 653 9.99 -24.65 -23.33
CA LEU A 653 10.12 -23.75 -24.48
C LEU A 653 10.19 -22.26 -24.08
N SER A 654 10.13 -21.93 -22.78
CA SER A 654 10.15 -20.55 -22.32
C SER A 654 11.53 -19.88 -22.52
N ARG A 655 11.53 -18.58 -22.87
CA ARG A 655 12.75 -17.76 -22.91
C ARG A 655 13.06 -17.30 -21.48
N LYS A 656 14.24 -17.66 -20.96
CA LYS A 656 14.63 -17.37 -19.57
C LYS A 656 15.22 -15.97 -19.46
N GLY A 657 14.76 -15.19 -18.48
CA GLY A 657 15.36 -13.91 -18.10
C GLY A 657 15.08 -12.73 -19.02
N GLU A 658 14.16 -12.85 -19.99
CA GLU A 658 13.66 -11.72 -20.76
C GLU A 658 12.47 -11.07 -20.05
N PRO A 659 12.37 -9.73 -20.03
CA PRO A 659 11.14 -9.07 -19.62
C PRO A 659 9.92 -9.54 -20.44
N LEU A 660 8.75 -9.46 -19.82
CA LEU A 660 7.47 -9.81 -20.44
C LEU A 660 6.75 -8.53 -20.85
N PRO A 661 6.87 -8.09 -22.12
CA PRO A 661 6.12 -6.94 -22.59
C PRO A 661 4.62 -7.26 -22.59
N LEU A 662 3.79 -6.24 -22.33
CA LEU A 662 2.34 -6.39 -22.28
C LEU A 662 1.76 -7.04 -23.54
N SER A 663 2.25 -6.66 -24.73
CA SER A 663 1.83 -7.21 -26.02
C SER A 663 1.98 -8.74 -26.11
N ARG A 664 2.99 -9.31 -25.46
CA ARG A 664 3.21 -10.78 -25.40
C ARG A 664 2.18 -11.46 -24.50
N LEU A 665 1.77 -10.81 -23.41
CA LEU A 665 0.71 -11.31 -22.52
C LEU A 665 -0.67 -11.21 -23.17
N GLU A 666 -0.93 -10.12 -23.89
CA GLU A 666 -2.15 -9.93 -24.67
C GLU A 666 -2.25 -10.94 -25.81
N LEU A 667 -1.18 -11.15 -26.58
CA LEU A 667 -1.13 -12.20 -27.59
C LEU A 667 -1.44 -13.57 -26.99
N ARG A 668 -0.83 -13.90 -25.85
CA ARG A 668 -1.12 -15.17 -25.16
C ARG A 668 -2.59 -15.30 -24.78
N LYS A 669 -3.23 -14.22 -24.33
CA LYS A 669 -4.65 -14.20 -23.97
C LYS A 669 -5.54 -14.49 -25.17
N GLU A 670 -5.25 -13.87 -26.31
CA GLU A 670 -5.98 -14.12 -27.55
C GLU A 670 -5.83 -15.58 -27.96
N LEU A 671 -4.60 -16.12 -27.96
CA LEU A 671 -4.34 -17.52 -28.28
C LEU A 671 -5.07 -18.49 -27.33
N VAL A 672 -5.14 -18.18 -26.03
CA VAL A 672 -5.88 -18.98 -25.05
C VAL A 672 -7.39 -18.96 -25.34
N THR A 673 -7.90 -17.83 -25.84
CA THR A 673 -9.32 -17.67 -26.18
C THR A 673 -9.66 -18.40 -27.48
N ASP A 674 -8.86 -18.18 -28.52
CA ASP A 674 -9.09 -18.74 -29.86
C ASP A 674 -8.91 -20.27 -29.90
N TYR A 675 -8.06 -20.81 -29.03
CA TYR A 675 -7.77 -22.23 -28.91
C TYR A 675 -8.29 -22.86 -27.63
N ALA A 676 -9.32 -22.27 -27.01
CA ALA A 676 -9.91 -22.74 -25.76
C ALA A 676 -10.33 -24.23 -25.82
N ASP A 677 -10.93 -24.67 -26.94
CA ASP A 677 -11.34 -26.06 -27.16
C ASP A 677 -10.17 -27.07 -27.12
N LEU A 678 -8.96 -26.60 -27.40
CA LEU A 678 -7.74 -27.40 -27.39
C LEU A 678 -6.98 -27.29 -26.07
N LEU A 679 -7.37 -26.40 -25.16
CA LEU A 679 -6.71 -26.17 -23.88
C LEU A 679 -7.49 -26.78 -22.70
N PRO A 680 -6.82 -27.15 -21.60
CA PRO A 680 -7.52 -27.65 -20.42
C PRO A 680 -8.52 -26.61 -19.87
N GLU A 681 -9.74 -27.05 -19.57
CA GLU A 681 -10.74 -26.22 -18.90
C GLU A 681 -10.46 -26.24 -17.39
N LEU A 682 -9.74 -25.22 -16.91
CA LEU A 682 -9.32 -25.09 -15.52
C LEU A 682 -9.53 -23.66 -15.03
N ALA A 683 -9.82 -23.51 -13.75
CA ALA A 683 -9.83 -22.21 -13.10
C ALA A 683 -8.42 -21.56 -13.17
N PRO A 684 -8.33 -20.22 -13.32
CA PRO A 684 -7.03 -19.55 -13.48
C PRO A 684 -6.01 -19.84 -12.37
N ASP A 685 -6.46 -19.95 -11.12
CA ASP A 685 -5.60 -20.28 -9.97
C ASP A 685 -5.06 -21.71 -10.02
N ALA A 686 -5.91 -22.68 -10.37
CA ALA A 686 -5.48 -24.06 -10.61
C ALA A 686 -4.46 -24.12 -11.75
N TRP A 687 -4.66 -23.29 -12.79
CA TRP A 687 -3.76 -23.27 -13.93
C TRP A 687 -2.38 -22.71 -13.58
N ARG A 688 -2.35 -21.62 -12.80
CA ARG A 688 -1.12 -21.06 -12.22
C ARG A 688 -0.40 -22.08 -11.34
N LYS A 689 -1.10 -22.78 -10.46
CA LYS A 689 -0.49 -23.80 -9.58
C LYS A 689 0.17 -24.94 -10.36
N ILE A 690 -0.52 -25.48 -11.37
CA ILE A 690 0.06 -26.53 -12.24
C ILE A 690 1.29 -25.98 -12.94
N ARG A 691 1.19 -24.78 -13.53
CA ARG A 691 2.31 -24.15 -14.24
C ARG A 691 3.54 -23.98 -13.35
N GLY A 692 3.37 -23.49 -12.13
CA GLY A 692 4.47 -23.31 -11.18
C GLY A 692 5.14 -24.64 -10.82
N GLN A 693 4.36 -25.69 -10.55
CA GLN A 693 4.91 -27.03 -10.32
C GLN A 693 5.68 -27.57 -11.53
N GLN A 694 5.14 -27.40 -12.74
CA GLN A 694 5.82 -27.85 -13.97
C GLN A 694 7.08 -27.04 -14.27
N GLU A 695 7.11 -25.77 -13.89
CA GLU A 695 8.30 -24.93 -14.00
C GLU A 695 9.42 -25.42 -13.08
N LEU A 696 9.11 -25.76 -11.82
CA LEU A 696 10.08 -26.36 -10.90
C LEU A 696 10.64 -27.67 -11.46
N ILE A 697 9.77 -28.54 -11.98
CA ILE A 697 10.19 -29.80 -12.62
C ILE A 697 11.11 -29.54 -13.82
N ALA A 698 10.73 -28.64 -14.73
CA ALA A 698 11.52 -28.31 -15.92
C ALA A 698 12.86 -27.64 -15.58
N ARG A 699 12.93 -26.89 -14.47
CA ARG A 699 14.14 -26.20 -14.01
C ARG A 699 15.12 -27.15 -13.33
N TYR A 700 14.66 -28.02 -12.42
CA TYR A 700 15.52 -28.85 -11.59
C TYR A 700 15.72 -30.28 -12.12
N ALA A 701 14.87 -30.77 -13.02
CA ALA A 701 15.01 -32.08 -13.65
C ALA A 701 14.58 -32.07 -15.13
N PRO A 702 15.22 -31.25 -16.00
CA PRO A 702 14.81 -31.06 -17.40
C PRO A 702 14.76 -32.37 -18.20
N GLU A 703 15.72 -33.27 -17.99
CA GLU A 703 15.74 -34.57 -18.68
C GLU A 703 14.57 -35.47 -18.25
N GLN A 704 14.28 -35.54 -16.94
CA GLN A 704 13.16 -36.32 -16.42
C GLN A 704 11.82 -35.71 -16.85
N ALA A 705 11.74 -34.37 -16.89
CA ALA A 705 10.58 -33.64 -17.39
C ALA A 705 10.24 -34.08 -18.83
N LEU A 706 11.26 -34.15 -19.70
CA LEU A 706 11.14 -34.62 -21.09
C LEU A 706 10.76 -36.10 -21.18
N GLN A 707 11.46 -36.97 -20.46
CA GLN A 707 11.24 -38.43 -20.52
C GLN A 707 9.85 -38.85 -20.03
N THR A 708 9.23 -38.07 -19.16
CA THR A 708 7.90 -38.37 -18.61
C THR A 708 6.74 -37.74 -19.39
N LEU A 709 7.00 -36.92 -20.43
CA LEU A 709 5.95 -36.40 -21.32
C LEU A 709 5.06 -37.49 -21.95
N PRO A 710 5.60 -38.62 -22.46
CA PRO A 710 4.77 -39.71 -22.99
C PRO A 710 3.86 -40.37 -21.95
N VAL A 711 4.23 -40.29 -20.66
CA VAL A 711 3.44 -40.81 -19.53
C VAL A 711 2.26 -39.89 -19.23
N LEU A 712 2.48 -38.56 -19.23
CA LEU A 712 1.40 -37.58 -19.09
C LEU A 712 0.41 -37.64 -20.27
N LEU A 713 0.93 -37.87 -21.47
CA LEU A 713 0.15 -38.03 -22.69
C LEU A 713 -0.12 -39.51 -23.01
N ARG A 714 -0.50 -40.30 -22.00
CA ARG A 714 -0.76 -41.75 -22.19
C ARG A 714 -1.97 -42.03 -23.08
N HIS A 715 -2.96 -41.14 -23.10
CA HIS A 715 -4.17 -41.29 -23.90
C HIS A 715 -3.94 -40.77 -25.33
N GLN A 716 -4.41 -41.54 -26.32
CA GLN A 716 -4.25 -41.17 -27.72
C GLN A 716 -4.99 -39.86 -28.06
N ALA A 717 -6.15 -39.61 -27.43
CA ALA A 717 -6.91 -38.37 -27.59
C ALA A 717 -6.09 -37.14 -27.17
N ASP A 718 -5.37 -37.21 -26.05
CA ASP A 718 -4.52 -36.12 -25.57
C ASP A 718 -3.36 -35.82 -26.53
N ARG A 719 -2.76 -36.87 -27.11
CA ARG A 719 -1.71 -36.69 -28.14
C ARG A 719 -2.24 -36.03 -29.40
N GLN A 720 -3.41 -36.45 -29.87
CA GLN A 720 -4.07 -35.85 -31.03
C GLN A 720 -4.44 -34.39 -30.77
N ARG A 721 -4.96 -34.10 -29.57
CA ARG A 721 -5.28 -32.75 -29.12
C ARG A 721 -4.05 -31.85 -29.08
N LEU A 722 -2.93 -32.34 -28.53
CA LEU A 722 -1.65 -31.63 -28.55
C LEU A 722 -1.15 -31.37 -29.98
N GLN A 723 -1.21 -32.36 -30.86
CA GLN A 723 -0.80 -32.21 -32.26
C GLN A 723 -1.64 -31.16 -32.98
N ALA A 724 -2.96 -31.16 -32.77
CA ALA A 724 -3.86 -30.14 -33.31
C ALA A 724 -3.49 -28.74 -32.80
N LEU A 725 -3.23 -28.59 -31.50
CA LEU A 725 -2.79 -27.31 -30.92
C LEU A 725 -1.46 -26.84 -31.51
N ALA A 726 -0.46 -27.74 -31.60
CA ALA A 726 0.84 -27.41 -32.17
C ALA A 726 0.74 -26.96 -33.64
N GLU A 727 -0.09 -27.63 -34.45
CA GLU A 727 -0.28 -27.27 -35.86
C GLU A 727 -0.99 -25.92 -36.01
N LYS A 728 -2.00 -25.64 -35.16
CA LYS A 728 -2.65 -24.33 -35.10
C LYS A 728 -1.66 -23.21 -34.74
N LEU A 729 -0.87 -23.41 -33.68
CA LEU A 729 0.15 -22.42 -33.28
C LEU A 729 1.23 -22.22 -34.35
N ARG A 730 1.61 -23.26 -35.09
CA ARG A 730 2.60 -23.19 -36.19
C ARG A 730 2.09 -22.38 -37.38
N THR A 731 0.78 -22.38 -37.60
CA THR A 731 0.12 -21.73 -38.75
C THR A 731 -0.54 -20.40 -38.40
N ASP A 732 -0.50 -19.99 -37.13
CA ASP A 732 -1.06 -18.72 -36.66
C ASP A 732 -0.23 -17.53 -37.15
N GLU A 733 -0.84 -16.65 -37.93
CA GLU A 733 -0.20 -15.47 -38.53
C GLU A 733 0.45 -14.53 -37.51
N ARG A 734 -0.08 -14.49 -36.27
CA ARG A 734 0.50 -13.68 -35.18
C ARG A 734 1.82 -14.24 -34.66
N LEU A 735 2.08 -15.52 -34.90
CA LEU A 735 3.32 -16.22 -34.55
C LEU A 735 4.23 -16.43 -35.77
N LEU A 736 3.70 -16.31 -36.99
CA LEU A 736 4.44 -16.39 -38.25
C LEU A 736 5.40 -15.19 -38.37
N GLY A 737 6.65 -15.40 -37.97
CA GLY A 737 7.71 -14.38 -37.92
C GLY A 737 8.50 -14.39 -36.61
N ALA A 738 7.97 -15.02 -35.56
CA ALA A 738 8.72 -15.30 -34.34
C ALA A 738 9.63 -16.52 -34.57
N THR A 739 10.87 -16.29 -35.02
CA THR A 739 11.84 -17.38 -35.19
C THR A 739 12.14 -18.00 -33.82
N PRO A 740 11.94 -19.33 -33.65
CA PRO A 740 12.40 -20.02 -32.44
C PRO A 740 13.89 -19.79 -32.28
N THR A 741 14.35 -19.60 -31.04
CA THR A 741 15.80 -19.62 -30.80
C THR A 741 16.37 -20.99 -31.19
N PRO A 742 17.67 -21.10 -31.52
CA PRO A 742 18.29 -22.40 -31.81
C PRO A 742 18.03 -23.45 -30.72
N GLU A 743 18.00 -23.02 -29.45
CA GLU A 743 17.67 -23.85 -28.29
C GLU A 743 16.21 -24.32 -28.30
N GLN A 744 15.26 -23.43 -28.58
CA GLN A 744 13.85 -23.77 -28.72
C GLN A 744 13.61 -24.74 -29.87
N ALA A 745 14.27 -24.54 -31.02
CA ALA A 745 14.18 -25.42 -32.17
C ALA A 745 14.73 -26.83 -31.85
N ALA A 746 15.88 -26.92 -31.18
CA ALA A 746 16.44 -28.20 -30.74
C ALA A 746 15.54 -28.93 -29.74
N MET A 747 14.97 -28.19 -28.78
CA MET A 747 14.02 -28.73 -27.80
C MET A 747 12.73 -29.24 -28.47
N LEU A 748 12.19 -28.51 -29.45
CA LEU A 748 11.03 -28.94 -30.22
C LEU A 748 11.27 -30.24 -30.99
N GLU A 749 12.44 -30.40 -31.63
CA GLU A 749 12.80 -31.65 -32.32
C GLU A 749 12.96 -32.83 -31.36
N GLN A 750 13.53 -32.61 -30.17
CA GLN A 750 13.60 -33.63 -29.12
C GLN A 750 12.20 -34.07 -28.66
N ILE A 751 11.31 -33.11 -28.39
CA ILE A 751 9.91 -33.38 -28.02
C ILE A 751 9.20 -34.17 -29.12
N ARG A 752 9.37 -33.77 -30.38
CA ARG A 752 8.74 -34.44 -31.53
C ARG A 752 9.19 -35.89 -31.66
N THR A 753 10.49 -36.14 -31.50
CA THR A 753 11.08 -37.49 -31.54
C THR A 753 10.54 -38.37 -30.41
N LEU A 754 10.50 -37.84 -29.18
CA LEU A 754 9.99 -38.55 -28.01
C LEU A 754 8.51 -38.93 -28.13
N LEU A 755 7.67 -38.03 -28.64
CA LEU A 755 6.23 -38.27 -28.78
C LEU A 755 5.87 -39.19 -29.96
N SER A 756 6.79 -39.33 -30.93
CA SER A 756 6.64 -40.25 -32.07
C SER A 756 6.97 -41.70 -31.71
N ALA A 757 7.72 -41.93 -30.63
CA ALA A 757 8.03 -43.27 -30.13
C ALA A 757 6.81 -43.91 -29.42
N LYS A 758 6.56 -45.21 -29.63
CA LYS A 758 5.53 -45.96 -28.90
C LYS A 758 5.85 -45.95 -27.39
N PRO A 759 4.86 -45.72 -26.49
CA PRO A 759 5.14 -45.63 -25.06
C PRO A 759 5.70 -46.97 -24.53
N GLY A 760 6.95 -46.97 -24.08
CA GLY A 760 7.54 -48.09 -23.37
C GLY A 760 6.87 -48.26 -22.01
N ARG A 761 6.49 -49.50 -21.65
CA ARG A 761 6.07 -49.84 -20.29
C ARG A 761 7.23 -49.53 -19.33
N VAL A 762 7.07 -48.52 -18.47
CA VAL A 762 7.98 -48.32 -17.33
C VAL A 762 7.73 -49.47 -16.36
N GLY A 763 8.72 -50.36 -16.21
CA GLY A 763 8.69 -51.45 -15.24
C GLY A 763 8.70 -50.88 -13.83
N GLY A 764 7.58 -50.98 -13.13
CA GLY A 764 7.55 -50.77 -11.68
C GLY A 764 8.40 -51.84 -11.02
N THR A 765 9.52 -51.45 -10.44
CA THR A 765 10.24 -52.27 -9.47
C THR A 765 9.34 -52.42 -8.25
N ALA A 766 8.62 -53.53 -8.18
CA ALA A 766 7.93 -53.96 -6.98
C ALA A 766 8.98 -54.21 -5.89
N VAL A 767 8.96 -53.36 -4.85
CA VAL A 767 9.65 -53.64 -3.59
C VAL A 767 8.99 -54.88 -2.98
N PRO A 768 9.72 -55.97 -2.69
CA PRO A 768 9.12 -57.15 -2.10
C PRO A 768 8.74 -56.86 -0.64
N LEU A 769 7.44 -56.99 -0.34
CA LEU A 769 6.92 -57.10 1.02
C LEU A 769 7.55 -58.33 1.69
N LYS A 770 8.50 -58.11 2.60
CA LYS A 770 8.89 -59.11 3.59
C LYS A 770 7.68 -59.36 4.51
N ARG A 771 7.10 -60.56 4.41
CA ARG A 771 6.26 -61.13 5.47
C ARG A 771 7.15 -61.41 6.68
N ALA A 772 6.87 -60.76 7.80
CA ALA A 772 7.27 -61.23 9.12
C ALA A 772 6.05 -61.90 9.76
N SER A 773 6.21 -63.19 10.04
CA SER A 773 5.56 -63.90 11.13
C SER A 773 5.90 -63.27 12.48
#